data_AF-M4FDF1-F1
#
_entry.id   AF-M4FDF1-F1
#
_cell.length_a   1.000
_cell.length_b   1.000
_cell.length_c   1.000
_cell.angle_alpha   90.00
_cell.angle_beta   90.00
_cell.angle_gamma   90.00
#
_symmetry.space_group_name_H-M   'P 1'
#
loop_
_entity.id
_entity.type
_entity.pdbx_description
1 polymer ?
#
loop_
_entity_poly.entity_id
_entity_poly.type
_entity_poly.pdbx_seq_one_letter_code
_entity_poly.pdbx_strand_id
1 'polypeptide(L)'
;MRSDGILGARGGGGGSDQNRATASVAVESRRRWLKRRETWLVLLGVALHAVYMLSIFDIYFKTPIVHGMDPVPPRFSQPPAKRLILLISDGLRADKFYEPDVDGNYRAPFLRNIIKNQGRWGVSHARPPTESRPGHVAIIAGFYEDPSAVTKGWKANPVEFDSVFNQSRHTFAYGSPDIIPIFCSALPHSTWNSYPHEYEDFATDASFLDEWSFDQFESLLNRSHHDPKLKELLHQDKLVFFLHLLGCDSNGHAHRPFSSIYLNNVKVVDKIAERVYHLLEDYYRDNRTSYIFTADHGMSDKGSHGDGHPTNTDTPLVAWGAGIKYPRPATGHSHSDSVTSFVDKHAHDMPTPYDWGLNRVERVDVNQADIAPLMSTLLGLPGPVNSVGNLPLGYMKLNEEEEVEAVLANTKQILNQLLRKSHIKMSNSLFFKPFKPLVDHSSSLSQIDELISAKRYEAAMKLAVDLRNLSLEGLHYFQTYDWLMLMTVITLGYTGWMIVLALHVLQCYSSLSGDLSRKGHLSVQKRHSTKVYLSGCLLMAILTVLILVEHSPPLYHAYIGMTVFLWTQILSEYRLIRGLWIYLRERKAGYFIKLLFAAAVSIVIVELLVHSFTERKLYTWFFLIAGFVSSVLLHISIPWRSGIPVFVCISCWFLSVFTLMPAEIPDNNNLVVMSGAIIIVISLAAKWLDTHAEGNKFWQSITFHESRKPMWSKLYFIQIILVGVSSVMVSLSTKHRTQNQELHSSHQFINWLVAGSSMVLPLFSGNGILSRLSSIFLGFAPPFLLLSIGYEAVFYSALAVVLMAWILFENASHHSSKAKDSSISEQNTEEHVTIGSEERYLQLSDVRIPLIFMVLFNVAFFGTGNFASIASFEISSVYRFITIFSPFLMAALLIFKLFIPFMLVICAFSAITKLVRVPRLGCYFLVILFSDIMTIHFFFLVKNTGSWMEIGNSISHFGIVSAQVVFVLLLFALTNLYTRTIRVKPLSTSPSLKTL
;
A
#
# COMPACT_ATOMS: atom_id res chain seq x y z
N MET A 1 71.24 -9.16 26.07
CA MET A 1 72.62 -9.48 26.46
C MET A 1 72.55 -10.77 27.28
N ARG A 2 73.19 -11.87 26.85
CA ARG A 2 73.21 -13.23 27.48
C ARG A 2 71.82 -13.94 27.57
N SER A 3 71.58 -15.22 27.23
CA SER A 3 72.35 -16.49 27.27
C SER A 3 72.59 -16.95 28.73
N ASP A 4 72.46 -18.21 29.21
CA ASP A 4 72.09 -19.56 28.72
C ASP A 4 71.36 -20.30 29.90
N GLY A 5 71.00 -21.60 29.96
CA GLY A 5 71.06 -22.75 29.04
C GLY A 5 70.65 -24.08 29.72
N ILE A 6 69.68 -24.80 29.13
CA ILE A 6 69.35 -26.25 29.20
C ILE A 6 69.83 -27.11 30.42
N LEU A 7 68.89 -27.75 31.16
CA LEU A 7 68.83 -29.21 31.50
C LEU A 7 67.76 -29.52 32.58
N GLY A 8 67.12 -30.70 32.54
CA GLY A 8 66.33 -31.26 33.68
C GLY A 8 64.97 -31.89 33.34
N ALA A 9 64.91 -33.21 33.22
CA ALA A 9 63.79 -33.98 32.67
C ALA A 9 62.60 -34.31 33.62
N ARG A 10 61.45 -34.63 32.99
CA ARG A 10 60.32 -35.50 33.43
C ARG A 10 59.39 -35.05 34.58
N GLY A 11 58.13 -34.84 34.21
CA GLY A 11 56.95 -34.94 35.07
C GLY A 11 55.67 -34.89 34.21
N GLY A 12 55.10 -36.05 33.87
CA GLY A 12 53.92 -36.11 33.01
C GLY A 12 52.62 -35.88 33.78
N GLY A 13 51.79 -34.92 33.33
CA GLY A 13 50.49 -34.64 33.94
C GLY A 13 50.01 -33.20 33.79
N GLY A 14 49.63 -32.77 32.58
CA GLY A 14 49.14 -31.40 32.34
C GLY A 14 48.41 -31.11 31.02
N GLY A 15 48.21 -32.12 30.15
CA GLY A 15 47.70 -31.91 28.79
C GLY A 15 46.18 -31.73 28.64
N SER A 16 45.37 -31.99 29.68
CA SER A 16 43.91 -31.92 29.59
C SER A 16 43.34 -30.51 29.75
N ASP A 17 43.89 -29.72 30.68
CA ASP A 17 43.23 -28.50 31.14
C ASP A 17 43.60 -27.27 30.30
N GLN A 18 44.83 -27.21 29.77
CA GLN A 18 45.19 -26.20 28.76
C GLN A 18 44.38 -26.36 27.46
N ASN A 19 44.10 -27.60 27.04
CA ASN A 19 43.27 -27.88 25.87
C ASN A 19 41.78 -27.53 26.12
N ARG A 20 41.26 -27.73 27.34
CA ARG A 20 39.90 -27.28 27.70
C ARG A 20 39.79 -25.75 27.78
N ALA A 21 40.78 -25.07 28.35
CA ALA A 21 40.80 -23.61 28.46
C ALA A 21 40.93 -22.91 27.10
N THR A 22 41.75 -23.45 26.19
CA THR A 22 41.87 -22.92 24.82
C THR A 22 40.62 -23.18 23.98
N ALA A 23 39.98 -24.35 24.14
CA ALA A 23 38.71 -24.65 23.48
C ALA A 23 37.56 -23.74 23.95
N SER A 24 37.43 -23.47 25.25
CA SER A 24 36.38 -22.58 25.78
C SER A 24 36.54 -21.14 25.29
N VAL A 25 37.77 -20.61 25.27
CA VAL A 25 38.10 -19.28 24.72
C VAL A 25 37.79 -19.21 23.21
N ALA A 26 38.09 -20.27 22.44
CA ALA A 26 37.78 -20.33 21.01
C ALA A 26 36.26 -20.32 20.74
N VAL A 27 35.47 -21.07 21.53
CA VAL A 27 34.00 -21.09 21.45
C VAL A 27 33.41 -19.73 21.78
N GLU A 28 33.88 -19.08 22.86
CA GLU A 28 33.39 -17.76 23.24
C GLU A 28 33.79 -16.67 22.24
N SER A 29 34.98 -16.75 21.66
CA SER A 29 35.42 -15.88 20.55
C SER A 29 34.51 -16.04 19.33
N ARG A 30 34.22 -17.27 18.90
CA ARG A 30 33.30 -17.56 17.79
C ARG A 30 31.89 -17.01 18.06
N ARG A 31 31.38 -17.17 19.30
CA ARG A 31 30.06 -16.64 19.72
C ARG A 31 30.02 -15.10 19.70
N ARG A 32 31.09 -14.43 20.13
CA ARG A 32 31.21 -12.96 20.07
C ARG A 32 31.30 -12.45 18.63
N TRP A 33 32.01 -13.15 17.75
CA TRP A 33 32.08 -12.83 16.32
C TRP A 33 30.72 -13.01 15.61
N LEU A 34 30.04 -14.14 15.84
CA LEU A 34 28.70 -14.41 15.31
C LEU A 34 27.73 -13.29 15.69
N LYS A 35 27.59 -12.98 16.99
CA LYS A 35 26.70 -11.93 17.48
C LYS A 35 26.99 -10.56 16.85
N ARG A 36 28.26 -10.20 16.65
CA ARG A 36 28.63 -8.95 15.96
C ARG A 36 28.21 -8.95 14.49
N ARG A 37 28.40 -10.06 13.78
CA ARG A 37 27.98 -10.21 12.37
C ARG A 37 26.46 -10.21 12.24
N GLU A 38 25.74 -10.86 13.15
CA GLU A 38 24.28 -10.85 13.23
C GLU A 38 23.73 -9.43 13.43
N THR A 39 24.23 -8.68 14.43
CA THR A 39 23.83 -7.28 14.64
C THR A 39 24.12 -6.42 13.42
N TRP A 40 25.29 -6.58 12.80
CA TRP A 40 25.66 -5.81 11.62
C TRP A 40 24.77 -6.12 10.40
N LEU A 41 24.48 -7.40 10.14
CA LEU A 41 23.55 -7.80 9.07
C LEU A 41 22.14 -7.26 9.32
N VAL A 42 21.64 -7.31 10.55
CA VAL A 42 20.34 -6.75 10.89
C VAL A 42 20.30 -5.24 10.63
N LEU A 43 21.30 -4.48 11.07
CA LEU A 43 21.37 -3.03 10.82
C LEU A 43 21.47 -2.71 9.31
N LEU A 44 22.28 -3.47 8.56
CA LEU A 44 22.39 -3.33 7.11
C LEU A 44 21.06 -3.64 6.42
N GLY A 45 20.36 -4.70 6.82
CA GLY A 45 19.06 -5.06 6.28
C GLY A 45 18.00 -3.99 6.51
N VAL A 46 17.93 -3.40 7.71
CA VAL A 46 17.04 -2.27 8.01
C VAL A 46 17.36 -1.05 7.15
N ALA A 47 18.64 -0.69 7.03
CA ALA A 47 19.07 0.44 6.20
C ALA A 47 18.76 0.22 4.70
N LEU A 48 18.98 -0.99 4.19
CA LEU A 48 18.68 -1.38 2.82
C LEU A 48 17.20 -1.27 2.51
N HIS A 49 16.34 -1.81 3.37
CA HIS A 49 14.90 -1.75 3.18
C HIS A 49 14.38 -0.32 3.27
N ALA A 50 14.87 0.48 4.23
CA ALA A 50 14.49 1.90 4.34
C ALA A 50 14.89 2.70 3.09
N VAL A 51 16.07 2.46 2.52
CA VAL A 51 16.53 3.12 1.30
C VAL A 51 15.75 2.65 0.07
N TYR A 52 15.67 1.33 -0.18
CA TYR A 52 14.98 0.81 -1.37
C TYR A 52 13.46 0.98 -1.33
N MET A 53 12.84 1.12 -0.15
CA MET A 53 11.42 1.46 -0.06
C MET A 53 11.10 2.84 -0.66
N LEU A 54 12.06 3.76 -0.71
CA LEU A 54 11.90 5.06 -1.38
C LEU A 54 12.01 4.98 -2.90
N SER A 55 12.62 3.91 -3.45
CA SER A 55 12.94 3.81 -4.87
C SER A 55 11.70 3.81 -5.78
N ILE A 56 10.55 3.34 -5.28
CA ILE A 56 9.31 3.37 -6.05
C ILE A 56 8.87 4.79 -6.41
N PHE A 57 9.19 5.80 -5.59
CA PHE A 57 8.86 7.19 -5.89
C PHE A 57 9.74 7.74 -7.02
N ASP A 58 11.05 7.47 -6.97
CA ASP A 58 11.99 7.85 -8.04
C ASP A 58 11.73 7.12 -9.38
N ILE A 59 11.11 5.94 -9.33
CA ILE A 59 10.87 5.08 -10.50
C ILE A 59 9.50 5.32 -11.14
N TYR A 60 8.44 5.39 -10.33
CA TYR A 60 7.06 5.35 -10.79
C TYR A 60 6.30 6.68 -10.60
N PHE A 61 6.71 7.52 -9.65
CA PHE A 61 5.97 8.71 -9.18
C PHE A 61 6.78 10.00 -9.35
N LYS A 62 7.12 10.31 -10.61
CA LYS A 62 7.86 11.54 -10.96
C LYS A 62 6.89 12.66 -11.31
N THR A 63 7.14 13.85 -10.74
CA THR A 63 6.33 15.05 -11.02
C THR A 63 6.10 15.28 -12.53
N PRO A 64 4.85 15.58 -12.95
CA PRO A 64 4.58 15.98 -14.32
C PRO A 64 5.10 17.39 -14.62
N ILE A 65 5.14 18.26 -13.59
CA ILE A 65 5.38 19.71 -13.66
C ILE A 65 6.78 20.02 -14.20
N VAL A 66 6.84 21.01 -15.09
CA VAL A 66 8.04 21.57 -15.72
C VAL A 66 7.96 23.09 -15.65
N HIS A 67 9.08 23.76 -15.35
CA HIS A 67 9.15 25.21 -15.27
C HIS A 67 10.05 25.82 -16.37
N GLY A 68 9.80 27.10 -16.68
CA GLY A 68 10.56 27.87 -17.67
C GLY A 68 10.14 27.55 -19.11
N MET A 69 8.85 27.66 -19.40
CA MET A 69 8.26 27.59 -20.72
C MET A 69 7.37 28.80 -20.91
N ASP A 70 7.35 29.35 -22.12
CA ASP A 70 6.49 30.49 -22.44
C ASP A 70 5.06 30.01 -22.74
N PRO A 71 4.01 30.71 -22.24
CA PRO A 71 2.63 30.44 -22.60
C PRO A 71 2.35 30.72 -24.08
N VAL A 72 1.58 29.85 -24.74
CA VAL A 72 1.23 29.95 -26.17
C VAL A 72 -0.24 30.33 -26.33
N PRO A 73 -0.57 31.60 -26.63
CA PRO A 73 -1.95 32.01 -26.88
C PRO A 73 -2.44 31.59 -28.27
N PRO A 74 -3.74 31.27 -28.44
CA PRO A 74 -4.33 31.06 -29.76
C PRO A 74 -4.40 32.37 -30.56
N ARG A 75 -4.16 32.30 -31.88
CA ARG A 75 -4.16 33.46 -32.79
C ARG A 75 -5.60 33.84 -33.20
N PHE A 76 -6.37 34.39 -32.28
CA PHE A 76 -7.74 34.89 -32.56
C PHE A 76 -7.77 36.40 -32.83
N SER A 77 -8.60 36.80 -33.80
CA SER A 77 -8.94 38.21 -34.05
C SER A 77 -9.80 38.80 -32.94
N GLN A 78 -10.73 38.00 -32.40
CA GLN A 78 -11.49 38.27 -31.19
C GLN A 78 -11.73 36.96 -30.43
N PRO A 79 -11.51 36.89 -29.11
CA PRO A 79 -11.85 35.69 -28.33
C PRO A 79 -13.34 35.30 -28.44
N PRO A 80 -13.71 34.02 -28.30
CA PRO A 80 -15.10 33.58 -28.31
C PRO A 80 -15.99 34.24 -27.23
N ALA A 81 -15.44 34.50 -26.05
CA ALA A 81 -16.12 35.15 -24.92
C ALA A 81 -15.27 36.26 -24.29
N LYS A 82 -15.89 37.11 -23.45
CA LYS A 82 -15.18 38.07 -22.58
C LYS A 82 -14.99 37.52 -21.16
N ARG A 83 -15.91 36.69 -20.69
CA ARG A 83 -15.93 36.17 -19.32
C ARG A 83 -16.44 34.72 -19.29
N LEU A 84 -15.91 33.92 -18.38
CA LEU A 84 -16.26 32.51 -18.22
C LEU A 84 -16.69 32.25 -16.78
N ILE A 85 -17.77 31.49 -16.62
CA ILE A 85 -18.27 31.03 -15.33
C ILE A 85 -18.00 29.53 -15.24
N LEU A 86 -17.26 29.13 -14.22
CA LEU A 86 -17.00 27.76 -13.84
C LEU A 86 -17.82 27.45 -12.57
N LEU A 87 -18.80 26.58 -12.71
CA LEU A 87 -19.61 26.03 -11.62
C LEU A 87 -19.12 24.59 -11.39
N ILE A 88 -18.58 24.31 -10.20
CA ILE A 88 -18.22 22.94 -9.80
C ILE A 88 -19.09 22.54 -8.62
N SER A 89 -19.89 21.49 -8.82
CA SER A 89 -20.63 20.81 -7.74
C SER A 89 -19.81 19.62 -7.25
N ASP A 90 -19.09 19.81 -6.14
CA ASP A 90 -18.23 18.79 -5.53
C ASP A 90 -19.02 17.48 -5.27
N GLY A 91 -18.40 16.31 -5.51
CA GLY A 91 -19.01 15.00 -5.25
C GLY A 91 -20.29 14.65 -6.03
N LEU A 92 -20.64 15.39 -7.09
CA LEU A 92 -21.86 15.15 -7.89
C LEU A 92 -21.67 14.03 -8.94
N ARG A 93 -22.36 12.90 -8.72
CA ARG A 93 -22.39 11.77 -9.67
C ARG A 93 -23.15 12.11 -10.95
N ALA A 94 -22.63 11.71 -12.10
CA ALA A 94 -23.32 11.86 -13.39
C ALA A 94 -24.68 11.12 -13.43
N ASP A 95 -24.79 9.92 -12.86
CA ASP A 95 -26.04 9.16 -12.87
C ASP A 95 -27.17 9.91 -12.13
N LYS A 96 -26.90 10.45 -10.94
CA LYS A 96 -27.89 11.18 -10.12
C LYS A 96 -28.29 12.54 -10.68
N PHE A 97 -27.42 13.13 -11.49
CA PHE A 97 -27.70 14.34 -12.25
C PHE A 97 -28.60 14.08 -13.47
N TYR A 98 -28.34 13.02 -14.25
CA TYR A 98 -29.05 12.76 -15.51
C TYR A 98 -30.31 11.88 -15.38
N GLU A 99 -30.38 10.98 -14.39
CA GLU A 99 -31.54 10.11 -14.17
C GLU A 99 -32.77 10.89 -13.68
N PRO A 100 -34.00 10.46 -14.01
CA PRO A 100 -35.21 10.99 -13.39
C PRO A 100 -35.36 10.51 -11.94
N ASP A 101 -36.23 11.18 -11.18
CA ASP A 101 -36.76 10.65 -9.93
C ASP A 101 -37.88 9.62 -10.16
N VAL A 102 -38.43 9.10 -9.06
CA VAL A 102 -39.48 8.05 -9.06
C VAL A 102 -40.78 8.48 -9.75
N ASP A 103 -41.03 9.79 -9.86
CA ASP A 103 -42.22 10.36 -10.50
C ASP A 103 -41.96 10.72 -11.98
N GLY A 104 -40.75 10.44 -12.49
CA GLY A 104 -40.33 10.74 -13.87
C GLY A 104 -39.85 12.18 -14.07
N ASN A 105 -39.74 12.99 -13.01
CA ASN A 105 -39.23 14.35 -13.10
C ASN A 105 -37.70 14.35 -13.06
N TYR A 106 -37.06 15.38 -13.61
CA TYR A 106 -35.60 15.51 -13.58
C TYR A 106 -35.17 16.50 -12.51
N ARG A 107 -34.11 16.15 -11.76
CA ARG A 107 -33.64 16.95 -10.61
C ARG A 107 -32.97 18.27 -11.01
N ALA A 108 -32.38 18.30 -12.21
CA ALA A 108 -31.74 19.48 -12.79
C ALA A 108 -32.51 19.99 -14.03
N PRO A 109 -33.74 20.54 -13.89
CA PRO A 109 -34.56 20.96 -15.02
C PRO A 109 -33.95 22.10 -15.85
N PHE A 110 -33.26 23.09 -15.23
CA PHE A 110 -32.65 24.20 -15.95
C PHE A 110 -31.49 23.71 -16.83
N LEU A 111 -30.52 22.99 -16.25
CA LEU A 111 -29.40 22.44 -17.00
C LEU A 111 -29.87 21.41 -18.04
N ARG A 112 -30.91 20.62 -17.76
CA ARG A 112 -31.53 19.73 -18.76
C ARG A 112 -32.19 20.49 -19.92
N ASN A 113 -32.74 21.68 -19.68
CA ASN A 113 -33.24 22.56 -20.73
C ASN A 113 -32.07 23.13 -21.57
N ILE A 114 -30.96 23.54 -20.94
CA ILE A 114 -29.72 23.95 -21.62
C ILE A 114 -29.20 22.83 -22.53
N ILE A 115 -29.07 21.59 -22.03
CA ILE A 115 -28.63 20.41 -22.79
C ILE A 115 -29.45 20.20 -24.07
N LYS A 116 -30.77 20.40 -24.00
CA LYS A 116 -31.68 20.14 -25.12
C LYS A 116 -31.75 21.27 -26.14
N ASN A 117 -31.52 22.51 -25.74
CA ASN A 117 -31.87 23.69 -26.54
C ASN A 117 -30.72 24.67 -26.81
N GLN A 118 -29.68 24.73 -25.98
CA GLN A 118 -28.67 25.81 -26.03
C GLN A 118 -27.21 25.36 -25.98
N GLY A 119 -26.88 24.29 -25.24
CA GLY A 119 -25.51 23.92 -24.90
C GLY A 119 -25.00 22.62 -25.50
N ARG A 120 -23.80 22.22 -25.07
CA ARG A 120 -23.23 20.88 -25.23
C ARG A 120 -23.10 20.18 -23.89
N TRP A 121 -23.04 18.86 -23.95
CA TRP A 121 -23.09 18.01 -22.76
C TRP A 121 -22.36 16.69 -22.98
N GLY A 122 -21.94 16.09 -21.88
CA GLY A 122 -21.37 14.76 -21.82
C GLY A 122 -20.94 14.40 -20.41
N VAL A 123 -20.09 13.41 -20.28
CA VAL A 123 -19.43 13.06 -19.03
C VAL A 123 -18.00 13.60 -19.06
N SER A 124 -17.62 14.27 -17.98
CA SER A 124 -16.23 14.55 -17.65
C SER A 124 -15.71 13.34 -16.87
N HIS A 125 -14.70 12.66 -17.40
CA HIS A 125 -14.08 11.55 -16.70
C HIS A 125 -12.95 12.05 -15.82
N ALA A 126 -13.22 12.12 -14.52
CA ALA A 126 -12.23 12.34 -13.48
C ALA A 126 -11.29 11.13 -13.39
N ARG A 127 -9.99 11.40 -13.26
CA ARG A 127 -8.98 10.37 -13.10
C ARG A 127 -8.70 10.16 -11.60
N PRO A 128 -8.52 8.92 -11.13
CA PRO A 128 -8.13 8.70 -9.75
C PRO A 128 -6.80 9.42 -9.41
N PRO A 129 -6.73 10.12 -8.26
CA PRO A 129 -7.66 10.05 -7.15
C PRO A 129 -8.90 10.90 -7.44
N THR A 130 -10.07 10.29 -7.28
CA THR A 130 -11.35 10.99 -7.37
C THR A 130 -11.57 11.70 -6.04
N GLU A 131 -10.75 12.73 -5.80
CA GLU A 131 -10.62 13.52 -4.57
C GLU A 131 -10.57 15.00 -4.98
N SER A 132 -11.14 15.89 -4.17
CA SER A 132 -11.53 17.22 -4.65
C SER A 132 -10.37 18.02 -5.22
N ARG A 133 -9.22 18.07 -4.51
CA ARG A 133 -8.03 18.79 -4.99
C ARG A 133 -7.52 18.28 -6.35
N PRO A 134 -7.16 17.00 -6.55
CA PRO A 134 -6.65 16.54 -7.84
C PRO A 134 -7.67 16.64 -8.99
N GLY A 135 -8.98 16.49 -8.71
CA GLY A 135 -10.03 16.77 -9.68
C GLY A 135 -10.06 18.24 -10.12
N HIS A 136 -10.01 19.17 -9.16
CA HIS A 136 -9.90 20.60 -9.41
C HIS A 136 -8.61 20.99 -10.18
N VAL A 137 -7.46 20.38 -9.87
CA VAL A 137 -6.21 20.61 -10.61
C VAL A 137 -6.32 20.12 -12.06
N ALA A 138 -6.97 18.98 -12.31
CA ALA A 138 -7.26 18.53 -13.67
C ALA A 138 -8.17 19.54 -14.41
N ILE A 139 -9.28 19.99 -13.80
CA ILE A 139 -10.21 20.94 -14.43
C ILE A 139 -9.53 22.29 -14.74
N ILE A 140 -8.78 22.85 -13.78
CA ILE A 140 -8.34 24.26 -13.80
C ILE A 140 -6.91 24.43 -14.36
N ALA A 141 -6.05 23.42 -14.21
CA ALA A 141 -4.67 23.43 -14.71
C ALA A 141 -4.39 22.41 -15.84
N GLY A 142 -5.31 21.49 -16.12
CA GLY A 142 -5.22 20.59 -17.27
C GLY A 142 -4.21 19.46 -17.13
N PHE A 143 -3.78 19.12 -15.92
CA PHE A 143 -2.88 17.99 -15.66
C PHE A 143 -3.31 17.20 -14.43
N TYR A 144 -2.91 15.93 -14.38
CA TYR A 144 -3.19 15.03 -13.26
C TYR A 144 -2.06 15.12 -12.24
N GLU A 145 -2.37 15.44 -10.98
CA GLU A 145 -1.37 15.38 -9.90
C GLU A 145 -0.86 13.94 -9.70
N ASP A 146 0.44 13.84 -9.42
CA ASP A 146 1.10 12.56 -9.16
C ASP A 146 1.05 12.22 -7.65
N PRO A 147 0.90 10.93 -7.27
CA PRO A 147 0.88 10.50 -5.87
C PRO A 147 2.01 10.99 -4.96
N SER A 148 3.18 11.33 -5.50
CA SER A 148 4.26 11.96 -4.73
C SER A 148 3.87 13.31 -4.11
N ALA A 149 2.87 14.02 -4.64
CA ALA A 149 2.37 15.28 -4.08
C ALA A 149 1.88 15.12 -2.63
N VAL A 150 1.28 13.98 -2.30
CA VAL A 150 0.81 13.64 -0.94
C VAL A 150 1.93 13.66 0.09
N THR A 151 3.16 13.29 -0.30
CA THR A 151 4.33 13.32 0.60
C THR A 151 4.75 14.74 1.01
N LYS A 152 4.27 15.76 0.29
CA LYS A 152 4.58 17.17 0.54
C LYS A 152 3.43 17.96 1.18
N GLY A 153 2.29 17.30 1.47
CA GLY A 153 1.16 17.85 2.22
C GLY A 153 -0.09 18.10 1.36
N TRP A 154 -1.24 17.65 1.87
CA TRP A 154 -2.55 17.82 1.22
C TRP A 154 -3.08 19.26 1.24
N LYS A 155 -2.95 19.94 2.39
CA LYS A 155 -3.62 21.24 2.70
C LYS A 155 -2.94 22.50 2.12
N ALA A 156 -1.90 22.35 1.29
CA ALA A 156 -1.24 23.48 0.64
C ALA A 156 -0.63 23.02 -0.68
N ASN A 157 -0.42 23.95 -1.63
CA ASN A 157 0.37 23.68 -2.82
C ASN A 157 1.87 23.68 -2.47
N PRO A 158 2.57 22.52 -2.52
CA PRO A 158 3.99 22.45 -2.18
C PRO A 158 4.90 22.73 -3.38
N VAL A 159 4.30 22.95 -4.56
CA VAL A 159 4.92 23.30 -5.83
C VAL A 159 3.93 24.22 -6.53
N GLU A 160 4.38 25.41 -6.95
CA GLU A 160 3.56 26.32 -7.75
C GLU A 160 3.38 25.74 -9.16
N PHE A 161 2.17 25.83 -9.71
CA PHE A 161 1.87 25.46 -11.09
C PHE A 161 0.97 26.52 -11.74
N ASP A 162 1.01 26.56 -13.06
CA ASP A 162 0.19 27.46 -13.86
C ASP A 162 -1.21 26.91 -14.08
N SER A 163 -2.20 27.78 -14.25
CA SER A 163 -3.60 27.43 -14.39
C SER A 163 -4.38 28.46 -15.21
N VAL A 164 -5.63 28.16 -15.58
CA VAL A 164 -6.49 29.11 -16.31
C VAL A 164 -6.68 30.42 -15.53
N PHE A 165 -6.67 30.35 -14.19
CA PHE A 165 -6.82 31.54 -13.34
C PHE A 165 -5.56 32.41 -13.38
N ASN A 166 -4.36 31.80 -13.40
CA ASN A 166 -3.09 32.51 -13.55
C ASN A 166 -3.02 33.26 -14.89
N GLN A 167 -3.54 32.66 -15.97
CA GLN A 167 -3.58 33.26 -17.30
C GLN A 167 -4.74 34.25 -17.51
N SER A 168 -5.74 34.26 -16.62
CA SER A 168 -6.86 35.23 -16.65
C SER A 168 -6.39 36.67 -16.39
N ARG A 169 -7.21 37.66 -16.76
CA ARG A 169 -6.98 39.06 -16.37
C ARG A 169 -7.33 39.29 -14.90
N HIS A 170 -8.42 38.68 -14.44
CA HIS A 170 -8.84 38.68 -13.04
C HIS A 170 -9.73 37.47 -12.76
N THR A 171 -9.57 36.85 -11.60
CA THR A 171 -10.40 35.72 -11.14
C THR A 171 -11.22 36.10 -9.91
N PHE A 172 -12.53 35.85 -9.95
CA PHE A 172 -13.42 35.91 -8.78
C PHE A 172 -13.74 34.49 -8.32
N ALA A 173 -13.57 34.16 -7.04
CA ALA A 173 -13.72 32.77 -6.56
C ALA A 173 -14.39 32.66 -5.18
N TYR A 174 -15.42 31.81 -5.05
CA TYR A 174 -16.19 31.65 -3.81
C TYR A 174 -16.51 30.18 -3.50
N GLY A 175 -16.34 29.76 -2.25
CA GLY A 175 -16.73 28.45 -1.72
C GLY A 175 -15.78 27.87 -0.66
N SER A 176 -15.42 26.60 -0.74
CA SER A 176 -14.73 25.89 0.38
C SER A 176 -13.35 26.47 0.71
N PRO A 177 -13.02 26.63 2.02
CA PRO A 177 -11.69 27.00 2.48
C PRO A 177 -10.60 25.96 2.17
N ASP A 178 -10.93 24.70 1.87
CA ASP A 178 -9.93 23.70 1.48
C ASP A 178 -9.61 23.74 -0.05
N ILE A 179 -10.43 24.40 -0.89
CA ILE A 179 -10.22 24.49 -2.36
C ILE A 179 -9.88 25.90 -2.87
N ILE A 180 -10.62 26.94 -2.46
CA ILE A 180 -10.43 28.29 -3.00
C ILE A 180 -9.00 28.83 -2.76
N PRO A 181 -8.38 28.66 -1.57
CA PRO A 181 -7.02 29.14 -1.33
C PRO A 181 -5.96 28.44 -2.19
N ILE A 182 -6.18 27.20 -2.65
CA ILE A 182 -5.21 26.44 -3.48
C ILE A 182 -4.85 27.23 -4.74
N PHE A 183 -5.85 27.80 -5.42
CA PHE A 183 -5.66 28.52 -6.67
C PHE A 183 -5.55 30.05 -6.50
N CYS A 184 -6.14 30.61 -5.44
CA CYS A 184 -6.28 32.07 -5.32
C CYS A 184 -5.40 32.72 -4.24
N SER A 185 -4.87 31.99 -3.25
CA SER A 185 -4.09 32.62 -2.15
C SER A 185 -2.78 33.25 -2.61
N ALA A 186 -2.13 32.66 -3.61
CA ALA A 186 -0.89 33.15 -4.22
C ALA A 186 -1.13 33.96 -5.52
N LEU A 187 -2.39 34.23 -5.90
CA LEU A 187 -2.75 34.85 -7.17
C LEU A 187 -3.09 36.34 -6.98
N PRO A 188 -2.23 37.30 -7.38
CA PRO A 188 -2.41 38.72 -7.07
C PRO A 188 -3.64 39.35 -7.74
N HIS A 189 -3.98 38.92 -8.95
CA HIS A 189 -5.15 39.35 -9.72
C HIS A 189 -6.38 38.47 -9.43
N SER A 190 -6.69 38.31 -8.15
CA SER A 190 -7.88 37.58 -7.71
C SER A 190 -8.70 38.34 -6.67
N THR A 191 -9.97 37.98 -6.53
CA THR A 191 -10.86 38.47 -5.47
C THR A 191 -11.72 37.31 -5.03
N TRP A 192 -11.42 36.78 -3.85
CA TRP A 192 -12.00 35.53 -3.39
C TRP A 192 -12.41 35.60 -1.93
N ASN A 193 -13.29 34.70 -1.53
CA ASN A 193 -13.70 34.51 -0.13
C ASN A 193 -14.10 33.05 0.09
N SER A 194 -13.96 32.56 1.31
CA SER A 194 -14.43 31.23 1.73
C SER A 194 -15.21 31.32 3.03
N TYR A 195 -16.15 30.40 3.25
CA TYR A 195 -16.79 30.26 4.55
C TYR A 195 -15.80 29.68 5.59
N PRO A 196 -16.07 29.81 6.91
CA PRO A 196 -15.25 29.21 7.95
C PRO A 196 -15.29 27.68 7.90
N HIS A 197 -14.18 27.00 8.26
CA HIS A 197 -14.11 25.53 8.31
C HIS A 197 -15.16 24.91 9.27
N GLU A 198 -15.61 25.67 10.28
CA GLU A 198 -16.62 25.23 11.23
C GLU A 198 -18.02 25.05 10.60
N TYR A 199 -18.23 25.48 9.35
CA TYR A 199 -19.48 25.28 8.63
C TYR A 199 -19.54 23.91 7.90
N GLU A 200 -18.42 23.20 7.78
CA GLU A 200 -18.33 21.87 7.15
C GLU A 200 -18.75 20.77 8.15
N ASP A 201 -19.94 20.89 8.75
CA ASP A 201 -20.50 19.93 9.72
C ASP A 201 -21.40 18.87 9.06
N PHE A 202 -20.85 17.67 8.89
CA PHE A 202 -21.52 16.47 8.38
C PHE A 202 -22.74 15.99 9.19
N ALA A 203 -23.07 16.60 10.33
CA ALA A 203 -24.32 16.33 11.04
C ALA A 203 -25.54 17.10 10.48
N THR A 204 -25.33 18.02 9.53
CA THR A 204 -26.34 18.94 9.00
C THR A 204 -26.48 18.85 7.47
N ASP A 205 -27.63 19.30 6.93
CA ASP A 205 -27.81 19.42 5.47
C ASP A 205 -26.89 20.51 4.93
N ALA A 206 -25.91 20.12 4.12
CA ALA A 206 -24.84 20.99 3.64
C ALA A 206 -25.24 21.94 2.48
N SER A 207 -26.50 21.91 2.01
CA SER A 207 -26.94 22.73 0.85
C SER A 207 -26.80 24.24 1.05
N PHE A 208 -26.73 24.72 2.29
CA PHE A 208 -26.49 26.15 2.58
C PHE A 208 -25.07 26.62 2.22
N LEU A 209 -24.09 25.71 2.09
CA LEU A 209 -22.74 26.04 1.63
C LEU A 209 -22.74 26.48 0.16
N ASP A 210 -23.62 25.89 -0.65
CA ASP A 210 -23.78 26.22 -2.06
C ASP A 210 -24.47 27.59 -2.23
N GLU A 211 -25.52 27.83 -1.45
CA GLU A 211 -26.19 29.13 -1.38
C GLU A 211 -25.25 30.24 -0.86
N TRP A 212 -24.33 29.94 0.07
CA TRP A 212 -23.31 30.91 0.51
C TRP A 212 -22.39 31.36 -0.65
N SER A 213 -21.93 30.42 -1.48
CA SER A 213 -21.13 30.73 -2.68
C SER A 213 -21.90 31.60 -3.67
N PHE A 214 -23.20 31.33 -3.83
CA PHE A 214 -24.10 32.17 -4.61
C PHE A 214 -24.25 33.58 -4.02
N ASP A 215 -24.49 33.70 -2.71
CA ASP A 215 -24.71 34.99 -2.03
C ASP A 215 -23.48 35.91 -2.13
N GLN A 216 -22.26 35.36 -2.07
CA GLN A 216 -21.04 36.13 -2.32
C GLN A 216 -20.97 36.66 -3.77
N PHE A 217 -21.40 35.85 -4.73
CA PHE A 217 -21.45 36.22 -6.15
C PHE A 217 -22.52 37.29 -6.44
N GLU A 218 -23.72 37.14 -5.90
CA GLU A 218 -24.79 38.15 -6.02
C GLU A 218 -24.37 39.46 -5.33
N SER A 219 -23.73 39.38 -4.16
CA SER A 219 -23.14 40.52 -3.45
C SER A 219 -22.05 41.22 -4.26
N LEU A 220 -21.23 40.49 -5.01
CA LEU A 220 -20.22 41.06 -5.91
C LEU A 220 -20.86 41.93 -7.00
N LEU A 221 -21.89 41.41 -7.68
CA LEU A 221 -22.63 42.17 -8.69
C LEU A 221 -23.36 43.37 -8.08
N ASN A 222 -24.05 43.18 -6.95
CA ASN A 222 -24.79 44.24 -6.25
C ASN A 222 -23.89 45.40 -5.80
N ARG A 223 -22.68 45.11 -5.27
CA ARG A 223 -21.71 46.15 -4.90
C ARG A 223 -21.19 46.93 -6.10
N SER A 224 -21.09 46.32 -7.28
CA SER A 224 -20.61 47.00 -8.49
C SER A 224 -21.52 48.14 -8.97
N HIS A 225 -22.80 48.17 -8.58
CA HIS A 225 -23.66 49.32 -8.85
C HIS A 225 -23.24 50.59 -8.09
N HIS A 226 -22.48 50.43 -7.01
CA HIS A 226 -22.08 51.51 -6.09
C HIS A 226 -20.56 51.76 -6.06
N ASP A 227 -19.75 50.78 -6.48
CA ASP A 227 -18.29 50.90 -6.63
C ASP A 227 -17.90 50.98 -8.13
N PRO A 228 -17.54 52.18 -8.65
CA PRO A 228 -17.13 52.34 -10.04
C PRO A 228 -15.89 51.53 -10.44
N LYS A 229 -14.95 51.27 -9.51
CA LYS A 229 -13.73 50.50 -9.82
C LYS A 229 -14.06 49.02 -9.99
N LEU A 230 -14.90 48.49 -9.10
CA LEU A 230 -15.42 47.13 -9.24
C LEU A 230 -16.26 46.98 -10.51
N LYS A 231 -17.08 47.99 -10.86
CA LYS A 231 -17.82 48.00 -12.13
C LYS A 231 -16.90 47.96 -13.34
N GLU A 232 -15.87 48.80 -13.36
CA GLU A 232 -14.87 48.83 -14.43
C GLU A 232 -14.18 47.48 -14.57
N LEU A 233 -13.70 46.91 -13.46
CA LEU A 233 -13.07 45.58 -13.41
C LEU A 233 -13.98 44.49 -13.98
N LEU A 234 -15.26 44.46 -13.57
CA LEU A 234 -16.24 43.49 -14.07
C LEU A 234 -16.57 43.66 -15.56
N HIS A 235 -16.33 44.83 -16.17
CA HIS A 235 -16.58 45.07 -17.61
C HIS A 235 -15.38 44.76 -18.51
N GLN A 236 -14.25 44.34 -17.94
CA GLN A 236 -13.06 43.93 -18.68
C GLN A 236 -13.26 42.60 -19.44
N ASP A 237 -12.26 42.22 -20.23
CA ASP A 237 -12.17 40.91 -20.88
C ASP A 237 -11.29 39.94 -20.08
N LYS A 238 -11.33 38.65 -20.45
CA LYS A 238 -10.51 37.57 -19.88
C LYS A 238 -10.77 37.35 -18.38
N LEU A 239 -12.02 37.56 -17.96
CA LEU A 239 -12.47 37.35 -16.58
C LEU A 239 -12.89 35.91 -16.35
N VAL A 240 -12.57 35.37 -15.17
CA VAL A 240 -13.05 34.06 -14.71
C VAL A 240 -13.84 34.25 -13.42
N PHE A 241 -15.00 33.61 -13.32
CA PHE A 241 -15.77 33.46 -12.10
C PHE A 241 -15.82 31.97 -11.75
N PHE A 242 -15.39 31.61 -10.54
CA PHE A 242 -15.38 30.23 -10.05
C PHE A 242 -16.26 30.13 -8.81
N LEU A 243 -17.34 29.34 -8.91
CA LEU A 243 -18.20 29.02 -7.79
C LEU A 243 -18.03 27.55 -7.44
N HIS A 244 -17.52 27.29 -6.24
CA HIS A 244 -17.36 25.98 -5.67
C HIS A 244 -18.56 25.67 -4.77
N LEU A 245 -19.27 24.59 -5.10
CA LEU A 245 -20.51 24.16 -4.45
C LEU A 245 -20.25 22.81 -3.78
N LEU A 246 -19.98 22.81 -2.47
CA LEU A 246 -19.55 21.64 -1.68
C LEU A 246 -20.73 20.76 -1.20
N GLY A 247 -21.97 21.26 -1.22
CA GLY A 247 -23.12 20.66 -0.55
C GLY A 247 -23.43 19.23 -1.00
N CYS A 248 -23.18 18.91 -2.28
CA CYS A 248 -23.34 17.56 -2.81
C CYS A 248 -22.36 16.56 -2.16
N ASP A 249 -21.07 16.86 -2.11
CA ASP A 249 -20.06 15.99 -1.48
C ASP A 249 -20.33 15.78 0.02
N SER A 250 -20.52 16.86 0.76
CA SER A 250 -20.78 16.82 2.21
C SER A 250 -22.03 15.99 2.55
N ASN A 251 -23.14 16.21 1.81
CA ASN A 251 -24.34 15.39 1.95
C ASN A 251 -24.13 13.94 1.44
N GLY A 252 -23.20 13.73 0.50
CA GLY A 252 -22.79 12.41 -0.01
C GLY A 252 -22.10 11.57 1.07
N HIS A 253 -21.14 12.14 1.80
CA HIS A 253 -20.50 11.52 2.95
C HIS A 253 -21.46 11.28 4.12
N ALA A 254 -22.21 12.32 4.51
CA ALA A 254 -23.09 12.28 5.67
C ALA A 254 -24.29 11.32 5.50
N HIS A 255 -24.88 11.31 4.29
CA HIS A 255 -26.20 10.71 4.06
C HIS A 255 -26.25 9.69 2.92
N ARG A 256 -25.16 9.52 2.15
CA ARG A 256 -25.04 8.65 0.96
C ARG A 256 -25.76 9.21 -0.28
N PRO A 257 -25.28 8.90 -1.51
CA PRO A 257 -25.79 9.51 -2.75
C PRO A 257 -27.22 9.11 -3.17
N PHE A 258 -27.86 8.19 -2.44
CA PHE A 258 -29.27 7.82 -2.66
C PHE A 258 -30.23 8.50 -1.67
N SER A 259 -29.72 9.26 -0.70
CA SER A 259 -30.56 9.97 0.26
C SER A 259 -31.39 11.07 -0.40
N SER A 260 -32.57 11.36 0.15
CA SER A 260 -33.37 12.51 -0.26
C SER A 260 -32.64 13.83 -0.09
N ILE A 261 -31.70 13.93 0.87
CA ILE A 261 -30.90 15.13 1.13
C ILE A 261 -29.92 15.36 -0.03
N TYR A 262 -29.05 14.39 -0.35
CA TYR A 262 -28.15 14.46 -1.52
C TYR A 262 -28.91 14.73 -2.82
N LEU A 263 -30.00 14.00 -3.07
CA LEU A 263 -30.81 14.15 -4.28
C LEU A 263 -31.58 15.49 -4.35
N ASN A 264 -31.87 16.13 -3.22
CA ASN A 264 -32.39 17.49 -3.19
C ASN A 264 -31.29 18.54 -3.38
N ASN A 265 -30.05 18.28 -2.94
CA ASN A 265 -28.89 19.14 -3.22
C ASN A 265 -28.65 19.30 -4.72
N VAL A 266 -28.86 18.24 -5.52
CA VAL A 266 -28.84 18.31 -7.00
C VAL A 266 -29.82 19.36 -7.55
N LYS A 267 -30.97 19.57 -6.89
CA LYS A 267 -31.97 20.60 -7.25
C LYS A 267 -31.56 21.99 -6.81
N VAL A 268 -30.72 22.11 -5.77
CA VAL A 268 -30.17 23.40 -5.29
C VAL A 268 -29.12 23.89 -6.27
N VAL A 269 -28.16 23.05 -6.67
CA VAL A 269 -27.11 23.44 -7.62
C VAL A 269 -27.64 23.80 -9.02
N ASP A 270 -28.73 23.16 -9.48
CA ASP A 270 -29.42 23.55 -10.73
C ASP A 270 -30.06 24.94 -10.63
N LYS A 271 -30.73 25.26 -9.51
CA LYS A 271 -31.28 26.59 -9.25
C LYS A 271 -30.21 27.67 -9.09
N ILE A 272 -29.06 27.34 -8.51
CA ILE A 272 -27.91 28.24 -8.44
C ILE A 272 -27.40 28.53 -9.85
N ALA A 273 -27.25 27.52 -10.72
CA ALA A 273 -26.88 27.72 -12.11
C ALA A 273 -27.90 28.59 -12.88
N GLU A 274 -29.21 28.39 -12.65
CA GLU A 274 -30.29 29.21 -13.22
C GLU A 274 -30.20 30.68 -12.76
N ARG A 275 -30.06 30.93 -11.45
CA ARG A 275 -29.94 32.28 -10.87
C ARG A 275 -28.67 33.00 -11.35
N VAL A 276 -27.53 32.31 -11.39
CA VAL A 276 -26.25 32.86 -11.90
C VAL A 276 -26.37 33.26 -13.37
N TYR A 277 -26.97 32.39 -14.20
CA TYR A 277 -27.23 32.68 -15.60
C TYR A 277 -28.10 33.94 -15.77
N HIS A 278 -29.25 34.00 -15.10
CA HIS A 278 -30.15 35.15 -15.22
C HIS A 278 -29.51 36.46 -14.73
N LEU A 279 -28.84 36.47 -13.57
CA LEU A 279 -28.15 37.65 -13.06
C LEU A 279 -27.11 38.20 -14.05
N LEU A 280 -26.36 37.32 -14.71
CA LEU A 280 -25.29 37.72 -15.62
C LEU A 280 -25.80 38.21 -16.97
N GLU A 281 -26.78 37.53 -17.56
CA GLU A 281 -27.39 37.99 -18.81
C GLU A 281 -28.13 39.31 -18.60
N ASP A 282 -28.81 39.51 -17.46
CA ASP A 282 -29.43 40.79 -17.11
C ASP A 282 -28.44 41.91 -16.82
N TYR A 283 -27.30 41.62 -16.18
CA TYR A 283 -26.28 42.61 -15.85
C TYR A 283 -25.47 43.07 -17.06
N TYR A 284 -25.04 42.15 -17.93
CA TYR A 284 -24.14 42.45 -19.05
C TYR A 284 -24.84 42.69 -20.39
N ARG A 285 -25.89 41.93 -20.72
CA ARG A 285 -26.69 42.05 -21.96
C ARG A 285 -25.87 42.08 -23.27
N ASP A 286 -24.68 41.47 -23.29
CA ASP A 286 -23.76 41.51 -24.44
C ASP A 286 -23.59 40.17 -25.16
N ASN A 287 -24.18 39.07 -24.65
CA ASN A 287 -23.99 37.71 -25.15
C ASN A 287 -22.51 37.29 -25.24
N ARG A 288 -21.64 37.80 -24.34
CA ARG A 288 -20.19 37.52 -24.30
C ARG A 288 -19.76 36.68 -23.09
N THR A 289 -20.70 35.95 -22.50
CA THR A 289 -20.49 35.09 -21.33
C THR A 289 -20.53 33.62 -21.73
N SER A 290 -19.52 32.84 -21.33
CA SER A 290 -19.53 31.37 -21.42
C SER A 290 -19.76 30.76 -20.04
N TYR A 291 -20.41 29.60 -20.00
CA TYR A 291 -20.70 28.88 -18.78
C TYR A 291 -20.26 27.42 -18.92
N ILE A 292 -19.65 26.87 -17.87
CA ILE A 292 -19.31 25.45 -17.73
C ILE A 292 -19.78 25.00 -16.35
N PHE A 293 -20.62 23.97 -16.32
CA PHE A 293 -21.04 23.25 -15.12
C PHE A 293 -20.45 21.84 -15.16
N THR A 294 -19.77 21.44 -14.09
CA THR A 294 -19.18 20.10 -13.95
C THR A 294 -19.12 19.65 -12.49
N ALA A 295 -18.59 18.45 -12.25
CA ALA A 295 -18.02 18.07 -10.95
C ALA A 295 -16.57 17.61 -11.09
N ASP A 296 -15.85 17.64 -9.97
CA ASP A 296 -14.48 17.18 -9.79
C ASP A 296 -14.39 15.67 -9.51
N HIS A 297 -15.35 15.10 -8.78
CA HIS A 297 -15.61 13.66 -8.71
C HIS A 297 -17.09 13.33 -8.45
N GLY A 298 -17.42 12.05 -8.59
CA GLY A 298 -18.65 11.47 -8.08
C GLY A 298 -18.47 10.87 -6.68
N MET A 299 -19.27 9.85 -6.34
CA MET A 299 -19.33 9.28 -4.99
C MET A 299 -19.83 7.84 -5.02
N SER A 300 -19.21 6.94 -4.24
CA SER A 300 -19.66 5.55 -4.17
C SER A 300 -20.95 5.42 -3.38
N ASP A 301 -21.63 4.30 -3.55
CA ASP A 301 -22.90 3.97 -2.89
C ASP A 301 -22.85 4.02 -1.34
N LYS A 302 -21.63 4.02 -0.76
CA LYS A 302 -21.37 4.13 0.67
C LYS A 302 -21.25 5.57 1.19
N GLY A 303 -21.10 6.57 0.32
CA GLY A 303 -20.67 7.92 0.71
C GLY A 303 -19.16 8.03 0.91
N SER A 304 -18.39 7.48 -0.03
CA SER A 304 -16.91 7.58 -0.06
C SER A 304 -16.40 7.59 -1.51
N HIS A 305 -15.30 8.28 -1.78
CA HIS A 305 -14.67 8.45 -3.10
C HIS A 305 -13.16 8.13 -3.01
N GLY A 306 -12.38 8.47 -4.05
CA GLY A 306 -10.93 8.25 -4.14
C GLY A 306 -10.51 7.04 -5.00
N ASP A 307 -11.41 6.10 -5.31
CA ASP A 307 -11.13 4.98 -6.22
C ASP A 307 -11.42 5.30 -7.71
N GLY A 308 -11.42 4.27 -8.56
CA GLY A 308 -11.67 4.34 -10.01
C GLY A 308 -12.95 3.65 -10.45
N HIS A 309 -13.94 3.53 -9.56
CA HIS A 309 -15.26 3.05 -9.91
C HIS A 309 -16.01 4.11 -10.75
N PRO A 310 -16.81 3.73 -11.77
CA PRO A 310 -17.50 4.70 -12.63
C PRO A 310 -18.36 5.73 -11.88
N THR A 311 -18.98 5.35 -10.75
CA THR A 311 -19.75 6.30 -9.91
C THR A 311 -18.90 7.41 -9.29
N ASN A 312 -17.58 7.25 -9.27
CA ASN A 312 -16.62 8.18 -8.68
C ASN A 312 -15.87 8.95 -9.77
N THR A 313 -15.63 8.32 -10.93
CA THR A 313 -14.94 8.94 -12.07
C THR A 313 -15.87 9.73 -12.99
N ASP A 314 -17.14 9.34 -13.12
CA ASP A 314 -18.04 9.93 -14.12
C ASP A 314 -18.80 11.11 -13.53
N THR A 315 -18.36 12.32 -13.89
CA THR A 315 -19.00 13.59 -13.50
C THR A 315 -19.82 14.18 -14.65
N PRO A 316 -20.94 14.86 -14.37
CA PRO A 316 -21.72 15.50 -15.42
C PRO A 316 -20.92 16.67 -16.01
N LEU A 317 -21.06 16.92 -17.31
CA LEU A 317 -20.52 18.11 -17.97
C LEU A 317 -21.61 18.77 -18.82
N VAL A 318 -21.81 20.08 -18.62
CA VAL A 318 -22.70 20.92 -19.43
C VAL A 318 -22.01 22.26 -19.68
N ALA A 319 -21.94 22.70 -20.94
CA ALA A 319 -21.41 24.02 -21.30
C ALA A 319 -22.36 24.76 -22.25
N TRP A 320 -22.46 26.08 -22.10
CA TRP A 320 -23.35 26.93 -22.90
C TRP A 320 -22.89 28.39 -22.97
N GLY A 321 -23.61 29.20 -23.74
CA GLY A 321 -23.33 30.63 -23.93
C GLY A 321 -22.37 30.91 -25.09
N ALA A 322 -21.63 32.02 -24.97
CA ALA A 322 -20.69 32.49 -25.98
C ALA A 322 -19.64 31.43 -26.33
N GLY A 323 -19.31 31.29 -27.61
CA GLY A 323 -18.29 30.34 -28.08
C GLY A 323 -18.66 28.85 -28.02
N ILE A 324 -19.87 28.47 -27.58
CA ILE A 324 -20.30 27.07 -27.50
C ILE A 324 -21.19 26.67 -28.70
N LYS A 325 -21.06 25.42 -29.17
CA LYS A 325 -21.91 24.81 -30.21
C LYS A 325 -23.31 24.50 -29.65
N TYR A 326 -24.35 24.70 -30.45
CA TYR A 326 -25.71 24.26 -30.13
C TYR A 326 -25.83 22.72 -30.12
N PRO A 327 -26.86 22.15 -29.45
CA PRO A 327 -27.11 20.71 -29.42
C PRO A 327 -27.22 20.10 -30.83
N ARG A 328 -26.72 18.88 -31.02
CA ARG A 328 -26.91 18.10 -32.25
C ARG A 328 -27.78 16.86 -31.98
N PRO A 329 -28.61 16.42 -32.93
CA PRO A 329 -29.28 15.13 -32.85
C PRO A 329 -28.27 13.98 -32.82
N ALA A 330 -28.51 12.98 -31.97
CA ALA A 330 -27.73 11.74 -31.98
C ALA A 330 -28.04 10.94 -33.26
N THR A 331 -27.01 10.62 -34.04
CA THR A 331 -27.10 9.65 -35.15
C THR A 331 -26.71 8.26 -34.65
N GLY A 332 -27.11 7.19 -35.33
CA GLY A 332 -26.81 5.81 -34.91
C GLY A 332 -25.32 5.41 -34.88
N HIS A 333 -24.41 6.31 -35.27
CA HIS A 333 -22.96 6.16 -35.20
C HIS A 333 -22.29 7.33 -34.45
N SER A 334 -23.03 8.09 -33.64
CA SER A 334 -22.52 9.23 -32.86
C SER A 334 -21.73 8.81 -31.61
N HIS A 335 -20.89 7.78 -31.73
CA HIS A 335 -19.75 7.60 -30.84
C HIS A 335 -18.59 8.35 -31.49
N SER A 336 -18.13 9.43 -30.87
CA SER A 336 -17.00 10.17 -31.40
C SER A 336 -15.71 9.40 -31.12
N ASP A 337 -15.20 8.68 -32.12
CA ASP A 337 -13.87 8.02 -32.15
C ASP A 337 -12.69 8.99 -31.89
N SER A 338 -12.97 10.26 -31.57
CA SER A 338 -12.02 11.35 -31.33
C SER A 338 -11.63 11.54 -29.86
N VAL A 339 -12.15 10.75 -28.91
CA VAL A 339 -11.54 10.67 -27.57
C VAL A 339 -10.23 9.90 -27.73
N THR A 340 -9.15 10.62 -28.03
CA THR A 340 -7.81 10.03 -28.14
C THR A 340 -7.47 9.33 -26.83
N SER A 341 -7.42 7.99 -26.86
CA SER A 341 -7.23 7.15 -25.68
C SER A 341 -5.88 7.41 -25.00
N PHE A 342 -5.85 8.29 -24.01
CA PHE A 342 -4.63 8.65 -23.31
C PHE A 342 -4.49 7.88 -21.99
N VAL A 343 -3.56 6.92 -22.00
CA VAL A 343 -2.99 6.19 -20.84
C VAL A 343 -3.93 5.29 -20.04
N ASP A 344 -5.13 5.72 -19.65
CA ASP A 344 -6.07 4.88 -18.89
C ASP A 344 -7.02 4.13 -19.84
N LYS A 345 -7.06 2.80 -19.69
CA LYS A 345 -7.91 1.89 -20.51
C LYS A 345 -9.35 1.79 -20.00
N HIS A 346 -9.81 2.80 -19.27
CA HIS A 346 -11.18 2.84 -18.80
C HIS A 346 -12.12 3.08 -19.99
N ALA A 347 -13.26 2.39 -20.00
CA ALA A 347 -14.18 2.39 -21.13
C ALA A 347 -15.01 3.68 -21.15
N HIS A 348 -14.43 4.75 -21.69
CA HIS A 348 -15.13 6.02 -21.93
C HIS A 348 -16.22 5.85 -23.01
N ASP A 349 -16.08 4.88 -23.93
CA ASP A 349 -17.01 4.61 -25.03
C ASP A 349 -18.26 3.80 -24.64
N MET A 350 -18.89 4.13 -23.50
CA MET A 350 -20.14 3.49 -23.09
C MET A 350 -21.36 4.19 -23.73
N PRO A 351 -22.39 3.45 -24.19
CA PRO A 351 -23.60 4.05 -24.73
C PRO A 351 -24.32 4.88 -23.67
N THR A 352 -24.94 5.99 -24.09
CA THR A 352 -25.75 6.84 -23.21
C THR A 352 -26.85 6.00 -22.56
N PRO A 353 -26.91 5.90 -21.21
CA PRO A 353 -27.95 5.14 -20.53
C PRO A 353 -29.35 5.59 -20.96
N TYR A 354 -30.21 4.64 -21.30
CA TYR A 354 -31.57 4.91 -21.77
C TYR A 354 -32.36 5.76 -20.76
N ASP A 355 -32.19 5.43 -19.49
CA ASP A 355 -32.87 5.98 -18.32
C ASP A 355 -32.63 7.50 -18.17
N TRP A 356 -31.48 8.01 -18.65
CA TRP A 356 -31.18 9.45 -18.65
C TRP A 356 -32.10 10.25 -19.59
N GLY A 357 -32.78 9.60 -20.54
CA GLY A 357 -33.69 10.23 -21.49
C GLY A 357 -33.03 11.27 -22.42
N LEU A 358 -31.71 11.17 -22.62
CA LEU A 358 -30.90 12.06 -23.45
C LEU A 358 -30.36 11.38 -24.73
N ASN A 359 -30.73 10.13 -24.98
CA ASN A 359 -30.34 9.31 -26.14
C ASN A 359 -30.66 9.91 -27.54
N ARG A 360 -31.36 11.04 -27.61
CA ARG A 360 -31.65 11.79 -28.86
C ARG A 360 -30.71 12.97 -29.10
N VAL A 361 -29.88 13.34 -28.13
CA VAL A 361 -28.91 14.45 -28.22
C VAL A 361 -27.50 13.84 -28.20
N GLU A 362 -26.64 14.32 -29.10
CA GLU A 362 -25.22 13.92 -29.17
C GLU A 362 -24.52 14.19 -27.84
N ARG A 363 -24.03 13.12 -27.20
CA ARG A 363 -23.18 13.13 -25.99
C ARG A 363 -21.72 13.32 -26.44
N VAL A 364 -21.00 14.24 -25.81
CA VAL A 364 -19.58 14.52 -26.11
C VAL A 364 -18.77 14.45 -24.83
N ASP A 365 -18.11 13.32 -24.61
CA ASP A 365 -17.34 13.08 -23.39
C ASP A 365 -15.93 13.66 -23.49
N VAL A 366 -15.35 13.95 -22.34
CA VAL A 366 -14.00 14.52 -22.22
C VAL A 366 -13.26 13.89 -21.05
N ASN A 367 -11.94 13.88 -21.10
CA ASN A 367 -11.15 13.69 -19.89
C ASN A 367 -11.18 15.00 -19.10
N GLN A 368 -11.16 14.93 -17.77
CA GLN A 368 -11.28 16.12 -16.93
C GLN A 368 -10.19 17.19 -17.20
N ALA A 369 -8.98 16.77 -17.60
CA ALA A 369 -7.90 17.66 -18.03
C ALA A 369 -8.20 18.47 -19.32
N ASP A 370 -9.13 18.01 -20.15
CA ASP A 370 -9.53 18.65 -21.41
C ASP A 370 -10.42 19.90 -21.17
N ILE A 371 -10.92 20.11 -19.95
CA ILE A 371 -11.73 21.28 -19.59
C ILE A 371 -10.85 22.54 -19.46
N ALA A 372 -9.59 22.42 -19.03
CA ALA A 372 -8.65 23.55 -18.98
C ALA A 372 -8.38 24.19 -20.35
N PRO A 373 -8.00 23.45 -21.42
CA PRO A 373 -7.84 24.05 -22.75
C PRO A 373 -9.17 24.54 -23.34
N LEU A 374 -10.32 23.93 -23.00
CA LEU A 374 -11.64 24.47 -23.35
C LEU A 374 -11.83 25.88 -22.76
N MET A 375 -11.61 26.05 -21.45
CA MET A 375 -11.73 27.36 -20.77
C MET A 375 -10.75 28.40 -21.33
N SER A 376 -9.47 28.06 -21.47
CA SER A 376 -8.48 28.98 -22.03
C SER A 376 -8.86 29.44 -23.43
N THR A 377 -9.31 28.52 -24.29
CA THR A 377 -9.63 28.85 -25.68
C THR A 377 -10.89 29.73 -25.79
N LEU A 378 -11.92 29.48 -24.97
CA LEU A 378 -13.11 30.34 -24.92
C LEU A 378 -12.79 31.80 -24.57
N LEU A 379 -11.78 32.04 -23.73
CA LEU A 379 -11.32 33.37 -23.33
C LEU A 379 -10.17 33.94 -24.19
N GLY A 380 -9.65 33.19 -25.16
CA GLY A 380 -8.46 33.61 -25.92
C GLY A 380 -7.22 33.78 -25.02
N LEU A 381 -7.09 32.88 -24.04
CA LEU A 381 -5.94 32.74 -23.15
C LEU A 381 -5.00 31.65 -23.69
N PRO A 382 -3.71 31.69 -23.35
CA PRO A 382 -2.87 30.51 -23.48
C PRO A 382 -3.42 29.37 -22.61
N GLY A 383 -3.20 28.13 -23.04
CA GLY A 383 -3.42 26.96 -22.19
C GLY A 383 -2.43 26.97 -21.02
N PRO A 384 -2.78 26.43 -19.83
CA PRO A 384 -1.84 26.34 -18.72
C PRO A 384 -0.56 25.62 -19.13
N VAL A 385 0.61 26.12 -18.74
CA VAL A 385 1.86 25.66 -19.36
C VAL A 385 2.23 24.20 -19.08
N ASN A 386 1.60 23.55 -18.10
CA ASN A 386 1.74 22.13 -17.79
C ASN A 386 0.54 21.27 -18.23
N SER A 387 -0.45 21.85 -18.92
CA SER A 387 -1.63 21.12 -19.39
C SER A 387 -1.24 20.02 -20.38
N VAL A 388 -1.80 18.83 -20.17
CA VAL A 388 -1.76 17.68 -21.10
C VAL A 388 -3.15 17.42 -21.73
N GLY A 389 -4.13 18.26 -21.42
CA GLY A 389 -5.48 18.17 -21.96
C GLY A 389 -5.54 18.46 -23.47
N ASN A 390 -6.41 17.74 -24.16
CA ASN A 390 -6.76 17.96 -25.55
C ASN A 390 -7.87 19.00 -25.64
N LEU A 391 -7.87 19.87 -26.65
CA LEU A 391 -8.97 20.81 -26.88
C LEU A 391 -10.24 20.08 -27.40
N PRO A 392 -11.38 20.05 -26.67
CA PRO A 392 -12.57 19.33 -27.10
C PRO A 392 -13.40 20.14 -28.12
N LEU A 393 -13.01 20.09 -29.40
CA LEU A 393 -13.66 20.82 -30.51
C LEU A 393 -15.17 20.54 -30.68
N GLY A 394 -15.69 19.43 -30.14
CA GLY A 394 -17.13 19.16 -30.12
C GLY A 394 -17.96 20.21 -29.38
N TYR A 395 -17.36 20.87 -28.37
CA TYR A 395 -17.98 21.94 -27.59
C TYR A 395 -17.85 23.32 -28.26
N MET A 396 -16.75 23.58 -28.97
CA MET A 396 -16.32 24.91 -29.43
C MET A 396 -17.02 25.36 -30.72
N LYS A 397 -17.64 26.53 -30.74
CA LYS A 397 -18.16 27.18 -31.97
C LYS A 397 -17.15 28.17 -32.52
N LEU A 398 -16.30 27.69 -33.40
CA LEU A 398 -15.26 28.43 -34.13
C LEU A 398 -15.44 28.27 -35.64
N ASN A 399 -14.74 29.07 -36.45
CA ASN A 399 -14.55 28.80 -37.87
C ASN A 399 -13.33 27.87 -38.13
N GLU A 400 -13.17 27.35 -39.35
CA GLU A 400 -12.10 26.37 -39.67
C GLU A 400 -10.68 26.87 -39.39
N GLU A 401 -10.40 28.15 -39.63
CA GLU A 401 -9.09 28.77 -39.34
C GLU A 401 -8.86 28.86 -37.83
N GLU A 402 -9.87 29.33 -37.09
CA GLU A 402 -9.85 29.39 -35.62
C GLU A 402 -9.74 28.00 -34.98
N GLU A 403 -10.42 26.97 -35.49
CA GLU A 403 -10.31 25.59 -34.97
C GLU A 403 -8.86 25.08 -35.11
N VAL A 404 -8.22 25.29 -36.26
CA VAL A 404 -6.82 24.89 -36.48
C VAL A 404 -5.85 25.70 -35.61
N GLU A 405 -6.02 27.02 -35.52
CA GLU A 405 -5.19 27.89 -34.68
C GLU A 405 -5.27 27.53 -33.20
N ALA A 406 -6.48 27.19 -32.72
CA ALA A 406 -6.70 26.75 -31.35
C ALA A 406 -6.00 25.41 -31.04
N VAL A 407 -6.14 24.43 -31.94
CA VAL A 407 -5.46 23.13 -31.79
C VAL A 407 -3.94 23.30 -31.91
N LEU A 408 -3.44 24.16 -32.82
CA LEU A 408 -2.01 24.43 -32.95
C LEU A 408 -1.44 25.08 -31.69
N ALA A 409 -2.17 25.99 -31.03
CA ALA A 409 -1.73 26.56 -29.75
C ALA A 409 -1.68 25.51 -28.63
N ASN A 410 -2.70 24.65 -28.51
CA ASN A 410 -2.72 23.50 -27.59
C ASN A 410 -1.54 22.54 -27.86
N THR A 411 -1.29 22.20 -29.13
CA THR A 411 -0.16 21.38 -29.57
C THR A 411 1.19 22.02 -29.23
N LYS A 412 1.39 23.30 -29.54
CA LYS A 412 2.62 24.05 -29.25
C LYS A 412 2.88 24.11 -27.72
N GLN A 413 1.85 24.24 -26.90
CA GLN A 413 1.99 24.22 -25.43
C GLN A 413 2.49 22.87 -24.88
N ILE A 414 1.97 21.75 -25.42
CA ILE A 414 2.41 20.39 -25.04
C ILE A 414 3.82 20.10 -25.59
N LEU A 415 4.12 20.53 -26.83
CA LEU A 415 5.44 20.41 -27.43
C LEU A 415 6.50 21.20 -26.63
N ASN A 416 6.19 22.41 -26.15
CA ASN A 416 7.11 23.20 -25.31
C ASN A 416 7.49 22.45 -24.02
N GLN A 417 6.58 21.69 -23.41
CA GLN A 417 6.89 20.82 -22.26
C GLN A 417 7.86 19.71 -22.64
N LEU A 418 7.66 19.07 -23.78
CA LEU A 418 8.58 18.05 -24.29
C LEU A 418 9.97 18.63 -24.54
N LEU A 419 10.06 19.75 -25.27
CA LEU A 419 11.32 20.41 -25.59
C LEU A 419 12.07 20.86 -24.33
N ARG A 420 11.35 21.36 -23.32
CA ARG A 420 11.94 21.75 -22.03
C ARG A 420 12.45 20.55 -21.23
N LYS A 421 11.69 19.44 -21.14
CA LYS A 421 12.19 18.18 -20.52
C LYS A 421 13.40 17.63 -21.26
N SER A 422 13.36 17.62 -22.59
CA SER A 422 14.45 17.20 -23.48
C SER A 422 15.73 17.99 -23.20
N HIS A 423 15.64 19.32 -23.16
CA HIS A 423 16.78 20.20 -22.86
C HIS A 423 17.36 19.96 -21.45
N ILE A 424 16.51 19.88 -20.42
CA ILE A 424 16.95 19.63 -19.04
C ILE A 424 17.64 18.27 -18.92
N LYS A 425 17.14 17.24 -19.61
CA LYS A 425 17.78 15.93 -19.62
C LYS A 425 19.08 15.93 -20.42
N MET A 426 19.15 16.68 -21.54
CA MET A 426 20.34 16.83 -22.36
C MET A 426 21.49 17.55 -21.61
N SER A 427 21.20 18.62 -20.85
CA SER A 427 22.22 19.33 -20.07
C SER A 427 22.82 18.49 -18.94
N ASN A 428 22.08 17.46 -18.50
CA ASN A 428 22.41 16.66 -17.31
C ASN A 428 22.73 15.18 -17.64
N SER A 429 22.87 14.78 -18.91
CA SER A 429 23.15 13.38 -19.27
C SER A 429 24.44 13.26 -20.07
N LEU A 430 25.34 12.34 -19.68
CA LEU A 430 26.57 12.07 -20.44
C LEU A 430 26.29 11.40 -21.79
N PHE A 431 25.25 10.55 -21.83
CA PHE A 431 24.81 9.83 -23.04
C PHE A 431 23.34 10.11 -23.33
N PHE A 432 23.04 11.37 -23.67
CA PHE A 432 21.70 11.79 -24.04
C PHE A 432 21.18 11.05 -25.28
N LYS A 433 19.93 10.56 -25.20
CA LYS A 433 19.18 9.95 -26.30
C LYS A 433 17.92 10.80 -26.55
N PRO A 434 17.80 11.47 -27.70
CA PRO A 434 16.60 12.24 -28.01
C PRO A 434 15.41 11.31 -28.30
N PHE A 435 14.20 11.82 -28.08
CA PHE A 435 12.98 11.20 -28.56
C PHE A 435 12.92 11.30 -30.09
N LYS A 436 13.33 10.23 -30.78
CA LYS A 436 13.57 10.21 -32.24
C LYS A 436 12.44 10.82 -33.10
N PRO A 437 11.14 10.57 -32.84
CA PRO A 437 10.06 11.08 -33.70
C PRO A 437 10.00 12.61 -33.82
N LEU A 438 10.50 13.37 -32.83
CA LEU A 438 10.37 14.84 -32.77
C LEU A 438 11.71 15.58 -32.80
N VAL A 439 12.76 14.96 -33.33
CA VAL A 439 14.05 15.63 -33.57
C VAL A 439 13.88 16.79 -34.56
N ASP A 440 13.08 16.63 -35.61
CA ASP A 440 12.74 17.67 -36.60
C ASP A 440 11.29 18.17 -36.45
N HIS A 441 10.90 18.48 -35.21
CA HIS A 441 9.63 19.16 -34.92
C HIS A 441 9.53 20.53 -35.62
N SER A 442 10.67 21.17 -35.90
CA SER A 442 10.78 22.40 -36.69
C SER A 442 10.12 22.29 -38.06
N SER A 443 10.45 21.26 -38.84
CA SER A 443 9.86 21.02 -40.16
C SER A 443 8.35 20.76 -40.09
N SER A 444 7.91 20.04 -39.06
CA SER A 444 6.47 19.80 -38.82
C SER A 444 5.72 21.09 -38.52
N LEU A 445 6.28 21.98 -37.68
CA LEU A 445 5.68 23.27 -37.37
C LEU A 445 5.62 24.19 -38.59
N SER A 446 6.70 24.30 -39.38
CA SER A 446 6.68 25.10 -40.61
C SER A 446 5.67 24.56 -41.63
N GLN A 447 5.55 23.23 -41.75
CA GLN A 447 4.55 22.62 -42.64
C GLN A 447 3.11 22.92 -42.20
N ILE A 448 2.82 22.98 -40.89
CA ILE A 448 1.50 23.39 -40.39
C ILE A 448 1.22 24.87 -40.72
N ASP A 449 2.16 25.77 -40.42
CA ASP A 449 2.01 27.21 -40.70
C ASP A 449 1.90 27.49 -42.23
N GLU A 450 2.57 26.70 -43.08
CA GLU A 450 2.38 26.72 -44.55
C GLU A 450 0.98 26.24 -44.98
N LEU A 451 0.48 25.14 -44.40
CA LEU A 451 -0.85 24.60 -44.71
C LEU A 451 -1.98 25.55 -44.29
N ILE A 452 -1.83 26.23 -43.14
CA ILE A 452 -2.74 27.30 -42.70
C ILE A 452 -2.72 28.46 -43.69
N SER A 453 -1.52 28.93 -44.06
CA SER A 453 -1.35 30.01 -45.06
C SER A 453 -1.95 29.66 -46.42
N ALA A 454 -1.91 28.38 -46.81
CA ALA A 454 -2.52 27.83 -48.02
C ALA A 454 -4.03 27.49 -47.88
N LYS A 455 -4.66 27.80 -46.73
CA LYS A 455 -6.06 27.50 -46.39
C LYS A 455 -6.44 26.02 -46.48
N ARG A 456 -5.49 25.12 -46.18
CA ARG A 456 -5.69 23.66 -46.15
C ARG A 456 -5.94 23.19 -44.71
N TYR A 457 -7.00 23.70 -44.11
CA TYR A 457 -7.26 23.58 -42.68
C TYR A 457 -7.37 22.13 -42.19
N GLU A 458 -8.05 21.23 -42.91
CA GLU A 458 -8.13 19.80 -42.53
C GLU A 458 -6.75 19.11 -42.44
N ALA A 459 -5.85 19.41 -43.39
CA ALA A 459 -4.50 18.83 -43.41
C ALA A 459 -3.62 19.41 -42.29
N ALA A 460 -3.75 20.72 -42.03
CA ALA A 460 -3.09 21.39 -40.90
C ALA A 460 -3.57 20.84 -39.55
N MET A 461 -4.89 20.66 -39.39
CA MET A 461 -5.53 20.08 -38.21
C MET A 461 -4.95 18.69 -37.90
N LYS A 462 -4.94 17.80 -38.90
CA LYS A 462 -4.42 16.44 -38.75
C LYS A 462 -2.95 16.45 -38.30
N LEU A 463 -2.10 17.23 -38.98
CA LEU A 463 -0.68 17.30 -38.67
C LEU A 463 -0.41 17.91 -37.27
N ALA A 464 -1.23 18.87 -36.83
CA ALA A 464 -1.16 19.42 -35.47
C ALA A 464 -1.58 18.39 -34.40
N VAL A 465 -2.60 17.57 -34.65
CA VAL A 465 -3.03 16.46 -33.76
C VAL A 465 -1.97 15.36 -33.71
N ASP A 466 -1.40 14.96 -34.85
CA ASP A 466 -0.33 13.96 -34.91
C ASP A 466 0.92 14.43 -34.13
N LEU A 467 1.31 15.70 -34.28
CA LEU A 467 2.40 16.33 -33.53
C LEU A 467 2.12 16.38 -32.01
N ARG A 468 0.87 16.64 -31.59
CA ARG A 468 0.46 16.62 -30.19
C ARG A 468 0.58 15.22 -29.58
N ASN A 469 0.08 14.20 -30.28
CA ASN A 469 0.11 12.81 -29.82
C ASN A 469 1.56 12.33 -29.64
N LEU A 470 2.43 12.59 -30.63
CA LEU A 470 3.87 12.35 -30.50
C LEU A 470 4.52 13.15 -29.36
N SER A 471 4.03 14.35 -29.06
CA SER A 471 4.56 15.17 -27.96
C SER A 471 4.20 14.58 -26.59
N LEU A 472 2.98 14.05 -26.44
CA LEU A 472 2.54 13.32 -25.24
C LEU A 472 3.33 12.01 -25.04
N GLU A 473 3.57 11.25 -26.11
CA GLU A 473 4.47 10.07 -26.07
C GLU A 473 5.89 10.45 -25.66
N GLY A 474 6.42 11.56 -26.19
CA GLY A 474 7.74 12.08 -25.83
C GLY A 474 7.83 12.51 -24.36
N LEU A 475 6.75 13.09 -23.81
CA LEU A 475 6.69 13.44 -22.38
C LEU A 475 6.78 12.19 -21.49
N HIS A 476 6.06 11.11 -21.87
CA HIS A 476 6.15 9.83 -21.19
C HIS A 476 7.54 9.19 -21.29
N TYR A 477 8.18 9.27 -22.48
CA TYR A 477 9.56 8.82 -22.69
C TYR A 477 10.56 9.51 -21.74
N PHE A 478 10.46 10.83 -21.54
CA PHE A 478 11.36 11.53 -20.63
C PHE A 478 11.02 11.34 -19.14
N GLN A 479 9.76 11.07 -18.78
CA GLN A 479 9.40 10.65 -17.42
C GLN A 479 10.05 9.28 -17.10
N THR A 480 9.92 8.31 -18.00
CA THR A 480 10.42 6.94 -17.83
C THR A 480 11.89 6.75 -18.21
N TYR A 481 12.63 7.81 -18.58
CA TYR A 481 13.99 7.72 -19.13
C TYR A 481 14.98 6.91 -18.27
N ASP A 482 14.94 7.11 -16.94
CA ASP A 482 15.84 6.43 -15.99
C ASP A 482 15.26 5.11 -15.44
N TRP A 483 14.01 4.77 -15.80
CA TRP A 483 13.24 3.66 -15.22
C TRP A 483 14.01 2.34 -15.29
N LEU A 484 14.48 1.96 -16.48
CA LEU A 484 15.18 0.69 -16.69
C LEU A 484 16.49 0.60 -15.89
N MET A 485 17.22 1.71 -15.75
CA MET A 485 18.44 1.76 -14.94
C MET A 485 18.12 1.52 -13.47
N LEU A 486 17.16 2.26 -12.92
CA LEU A 486 16.78 2.16 -11.51
C LEU A 486 16.20 0.79 -11.17
N MET A 487 15.28 0.27 -12.00
CA MET A 487 14.73 -1.09 -11.87
C MET A 487 15.86 -2.14 -11.83
N THR A 488 16.86 -2.00 -12.70
CA THR A 488 18.02 -2.90 -12.72
C THR A 488 18.86 -2.80 -11.45
N VAL A 489 19.18 -1.57 -10.99
CA VAL A 489 19.97 -1.34 -9.77
C VAL A 489 19.27 -1.90 -8.54
N ILE A 490 17.97 -1.60 -8.34
CA ILE A 490 17.20 -2.07 -7.18
C ILE A 490 17.04 -3.60 -7.20
N THR A 491 16.76 -4.19 -8.36
CA THR A 491 16.66 -5.66 -8.51
C THR A 491 18.00 -6.34 -8.19
N LEU A 492 19.13 -5.81 -8.70
CA LEU A 492 20.46 -6.30 -8.36
C LEU A 492 20.78 -6.08 -6.86
N GLY A 493 20.27 -5.01 -6.26
CA GLY A 493 20.38 -4.71 -4.84
C GLY A 493 19.73 -5.78 -3.96
N TYR A 494 18.42 -5.99 -4.11
CA TYR A 494 17.70 -7.04 -3.36
C TYR A 494 18.25 -8.44 -3.67
N THR A 495 18.58 -8.75 -4.93
CA THR A 495 19.23 -10.03 -5.29
C THR A 495 20.57 -10.20 -4.56
N GLY A 496 21.40 -9.16 -4.52
CA GLY A 496 22.67 -9.19 -3.82
C GLY A 496 22.49 -9.39 -2.31
N TRP A 497 21.52 -8.72 -1.71
CA TRP A 497 21.15 -8.89 -0.30
C TRP A 497 20.69 -10.31 0.03
N MET A 498 19.79 -10.89 -0.77
CA MET A 498 19.35 -12.28 -0.63
C MET A 498 20.53 -13.27 -0.72
N ILE A 499 21.48 -13.05 -1.64
CA ILE A 499 22.69 -13.89 -1.75
C ILE A 499 23.56 -13.74 -0.49
N VAL A 500 23.77 -12.52 0.04
CA VAL A 500 24.52 -12.29 1.28
C VAL A 500 23.87 -13.02 2.47
N LEU A 501 22.54 -12.98 2.60
CA LEU A 501 21.81 -13.72 3.63
C LEU A 501 21.94 -15.24 3.46
N ALA A 502 21.75 -15.76 2.24
CA ALA A 502 21.86 -17.19 1.96
C ALA A 502 23.28 -17.71 2.28
N LEU A 503 24.32 -16.97 1.87
CA LEU A 503 25.72 -17.28 2.22
C LEU A 503 25.95 -17.25 3.74
N HIS A 504 25.40 -16.26 4.46
CA HIS A 504 25.50 -16.21 5.91
C HIS A 504 24.82 -17.41 6.60
N VAL A 505 23.60 -17.78 6.17
CA VAL A 505 22.88 -18.93 6.73
C VAL A 505 23.65 -20.24 6.51
N LEU A 506 24.16 -20.44 5.28
CA LEU A 506 24.99 -21.60 4.94
C LEU A 506 26.31 -21.63 5.74
N GLN A 507 26.96 -20.48 5.94
CA GLN A 507 28.21 -20.37 6.71
C GLN A 507 28.04 -20.64 8.21
N CYS A 508 26.98 -20.09 8.82
CA CYS A 508 26.87 -19.97 10.27
C CYS A 508 25.90 -20.97 10.91
N TYR A 509 24.85 -21.38 10.20
CA TYR A 509 23.78 -22.23 10.75
C TYR A 509 23.62 -23.58 10.06
N SER A 510 24.38 -23.89 8.99
CA SER A 510 24.41 -25.22 8.36
C SER A 510 25.73 -25.95 8.61
N SER A 511 25.73 -27.29 8.52
CA SER A 511 26.94 -28.11 8.66
C SER A 511 27.97 -27.92 7.52
N LEU A 512 27.56 -27.31 6.41
CA LEU A 512 28.36 -27.13 5.20
C LEU A 512 29.73 -26.49 5.46
N SER A 513 29.78 -25.47 6.31
CA SER A 513 31.04 -24.78 6.65
C SER A 513 32.04 -25.70 7.35
N GLY A 514 31.55 -26.65 8.16
CA GLY A 514 32.38 -27.69 8.78
C GLY A 514 32.91 -28.69 7.75
N ASP A 515 32.04 -29.19 6.86
CA ASP A 515 32.42 -30.11 5.79
C ASP A 515 33.45 -29.51 4.81
N LEU A 516 33.25 -28.25 4.39
CA LEU A 516 34.17 -27.52 3.51
C LEU A 516 35.55 -27.32 4.14
N SER A 517 35.61 -27.10 5.45
CA SER A 517 36.85 -26.99 6.21
C SER A 517 37.54 -28.36 6.37
N ARG A 518 36.77 -29.41 6.71
CA ARG A 518 37.25 -30.79 6.87
C ARG A 518 37.83 -31.37 5.58
N LYS A 519 37.25 -31.04 4.42
CA LYS A 519 37.76 -31.43 3.08
C LYS A 519 38.91 -30.54 2.55
N GLY A 520 39.39 -29.57 3.31
CA GLY A 520 40.52 -28.72 2.92
C GLY A 520 40.22 -27.67 1.83
N HIS A 521 38.96 -27.49 1.42
CA HIS A 521 38.59 -26.48 0.41
C HIS A 521 38.70 -25.03 0.93
N LEU A 522 38.79 -24.84 2.25
CA LEU A 522 38.96 -23.54 2.91
C LEU A 522 40.40 -23.34 3.42
N SER A 523 41.37 -23.19 2.50
CA SER A 523 42.75 -22.86 2.88
C SER A 523 42.90 -21.40 3.36
N VAL A 524 43.56 -21.21 4.51
CA VAL A 524 43.70 -19.91 5.18
C VAL A 524 44.72 -19.04 4.45
N GLN A 525 44.25 -18.10 3.63
CA GLN A 525 45.09 -16.97 3.20
C GLN A 525 44.25 -15.72 2.89
N LYS A 526 44.30 -14.73 3.80
CA LYS A 526 43.54 -13.46 3.74
C LYS A 526 43.85 -12.55 2.52
N ARG A 527 44.87 -12.88 1.71
CA ARG A 527 45.54 -11.96 0.77
C ARG A 527 44.73 -11.54 -0.47
N HIS A 528 43.64 -12.24 -0.81
CA HIS A 528 42.81 -11.90 -1.99
C HIS A 528 41.65 -10.94 -1.69
N SER A 529 41.13 -10.93 -0.45
CA SER A 529 39.95 -10.14 -0.08
C SER A 529 40.18 -8.63 -0.27
N THR A 530 41.37 -8.13 0.12
CA THR A 530 41.76 -6.73 -0.04
C THR A 530 41.73 -6.23 -1.49
N LYS A 531 42.05 -7.09 -2.48
CA LYS A 531 41.99 -6.70 -3.90
C LYS A 531 40.55 -6.49 -4.36
N VAL A 532 39.63 -7.37 -3.93
CA VAL A 532 38.20 -7.26 -4.27
C VAL A 532 37.59 -6.01 -3.66
N TYR A 533 37.89 -5.71 -2.40
CA TYR A 533 37.46 -4.47 -1.75
C TYR A 533 38.03 -3.23 -2.45
N LEU A 534 39.30 -3.22 -2.84
CA LEU A 534 39.89 -2.10 -3.57
C LEU A 534 39.21 -1.89 -4.93
N SER A 535 38.94 -2.95 -5.69
CA SER A 535 38.19 -2.84 -6.95
C SER A 535 36.73 -2.41 -6.75
N GLY A 536 36.08 -2.85 -5.67
CA GLY A 536 34.72 -2.44 -5.32
C GLY A 536 34.64 -0.96 -4.96
N CYS A 537 35.57 -0.47 -4.13
CA CYS A 537 35.69 0.96 -3.81
C CYS A 537 36.01 1.80 -5.05
N LEU A 538 36.87 1.33 -5.96
CA LEU A 538 37.18 2.01 -7.22
C LEU A 538 35.94 2.08 -8.12
N LEU A 539 35.21 0.98 -8.29
CA LEU A 539 33.97 0.93 -9.07
C LEU A 539 32.91 1.87 -8.46
N MET A 540 32.75 1.85 -7.14
CA MET A 540 31.83 2.74 -6.42
C MET A 540 32.20 4.21 -6.64
N ALA A 541 33.49 4.57 -6.53
CA ALA A 541 33.97 5.92 -6.79
C ALA A 541 33.73 6.36 -8.24
N ILE A 542 34.02 5.51 -9.23
CA ILE A 542 33.76 5.80 -10.65
C ILE A 542 32.26 6.04 -10.88
N LEU A 543 31.39 5.14 -10.40
CA LEU A 543 29.94 5.27 -10.58
C LEU A 543 29.39 6.50 -9.84
N THR A 544 29.87 6.79 -8.63
CA THR A 544 29.51 8.01 -7.88
C THR A 544 29.93 9.28 -8.60
N VAL A 545 31.11 9.31 -9.24
CA VAL A 545 31.54 10.46 -10.05
C VAL A 545 30.68 10.61 -11.30
N LEU A 546 30.36 9.52 -12.01
CA LEU A 546 29.51 9.56 -13.20
C LEU A 546 28.13 10.16 -12.89
N ILE A 547 27.43 9.65 -11.88
CA ILE A 547 26.08 10.15 -11.52
C ILE A 547 26.12 11.56 -10.88
N LEU A 548 27.24 11.97 -10.28
CA LEU A 548 27.45 13.34 -9.81
C LEU A 548 27.60 14.32 -10.99
N VAL A 549 28.31 13.91 -12.04
CA VAL A 549 28.43 14.67 -13.30
C VAL A 549 27.08 14.71 -14.04
N GLU A 550 26.27 13.66 -13.95
CA GLU A 550 24.88 13.66 -14.46
C GLU A 550 23.87 14.38 -13.54
N HIS A 551 24.33 15.09 -12.50
CA HIS A 551 23.47 15.81 -11.54
C HIS A 551 22.30 14.97 -10.99
N SER A 552 22.52 13.68 -10.79
CA SER A 552 21.48 12.74 -10.35
C SER A 552 20.98 13.04 -8.93
N PRO A 553 19.72 12.68 -8.60
CA PRO A 553 19.20 12.82 -7.23
C PRO A 553 20.07 12.07 -6.19
N PRO A 554 20.23 12.60 -4.96
CA PRO A 554 21.06 11.97 -3.92
C PRO A 554 20.71 10.50 -3.63
N LEU A 555 19.44 10.12 -3.78
CA LEU A 555 18.99 8.74 -3.61
C LEU A 555 19.60 7.76 -4.64
N TYR A 556 19.88 8.20 -5.87
CA TYR A 556 20.52 7.35 -6.88
C TYR A 556 21.93 6.92 -6.43
N HIS A 557 22.67 7.81 -5.74
CA HIS A 557 23.96 7.48 -5.13
C HIS A 557 23.82 6.42 -4.04
N ALA A 558 22.78 6.51 -3.21
CA ALA A 558 22.49 5.50 -2.19
C ALA A 558 22.13 4.14 -2.81
N TYR A 559 21.31 4.13 -3.87
CA TYR A 559 20.89 2.90 -4.56
C TYR A 559 22.07 2.17 -5.21
N ILE A 560 22.89 2.90 -5.99
CA ILE A 560 24.05 2.34 -6.67
C ILE A 560 25.13 1.96 -5.65
N GLY A 561 25.42 2.80 -4.67
CA GLY A 561 26.41 2.55 -3.62
C GLY A 561 26.08 1.29 -2.80
N MET A 562 24.83 1.13 -2.35
CA MET A 562 24.37 -0.07 -1.64
C MET A 562 24.52 -1.33 -2.52
N THR A 563 24.14 -1.24 -3.80
CA THR A 563 24.23 -2.36 -4.74
C THR A 563 25.69 -2.78 -4.94
N VAL A 564 26.59 -1.84 -5.27
CA VAL A 564 28.03 -2.12 -5.45
C VAL A 564 28.64 -2.67 -4.17
N PHE A 565 28.25 -2.16 -3.00
CA PHE A 565 28.69 -2.67 -1.70
C PHE A 565 28.33 -4.15 -1.52
N LEU A 566 27.07 -4.54 -1.73
CA LEU A 566 26.60 -5.92 -1.60
C LEU A 566 27.31 -6.87 -2.57
N TRP A 567 27.43 -6.50 -3.84
CA TRP A 567 28.14 -7.32 -4.82
C TRP A 567 29.64 -7.44 -4.52
N THR A 568 30.26 -6.40 -3.95
CA THR A 568 31.64 -6.47 -3.43
C THR A 568 31.76 -7.46 -2.26
N GLN A 569 30.78 -7.49 -1.34
CA GLN A 569 30.74 -8.48 -0.25
C GLN A 569 30.66 -9.92 -0.81
N ILE A 570 29.76 -10.18 -1.76
CA ILE A 570 29.59 -11.49 -2.41
C ILE A 570 30.89 -11.94 -3.09
N LEU A 571 31.50 -11.08 -3.89
CA LEU A 571 32.75 -11.38 -4.59
C LEU A 571 33.92 -11.59 -3.62
N SER A 572 33.92 -10.92 -2.45
CA SER A 572 34.93 -11.14 -1.41
C SER A 572 34.87 -12.56 -0.82
N GLU A 573 33.69 -13.19 -0.85
CA GLU A 573 33.38 -14.54 -0.39
C GLU A 573 33.50 -15.60 -1.52
N TYR A 574 34.10 -15.26 -2.68
CA TYR A 574 34.26 -16.15 -3.85
C TYR A 574 34.80 -17.55 -3.52
N ARG A 575 35.69 -17.69 -2.53
CA ARG A 575 36.20 -19.01 -2.10
C ARG A 575 35.09 -19.90 -1.54
N LEU A 576 34.13 -19.34 -0.79
CA LEU A 576 33.00 -20.09 -0.26
C LEU A 576 32.02 -20.45 -1.39
N ILE A 577 31.77 -19.54 -2.33
CA ILE A 577 30.94 -19.82 -3.52
C ILE A 577 31.54 -20.96 -4.34
N ARG A 578 32.85 -20.93 -4.60
CA ARG A 578 33.58 -22.00 -5.28
C ARG A 578 33.56 -23.31 -4.48
N GLY A 579 33.70 -23.24 -3.15
CA GLY A 579 33.60 -24.41 -2.26
C GLY A 579 32.21 -25.05 -2.30
N LEU A 580 31.14 -24.24 -2.21
CA LEU A 580 29.75 -24.66 -2.36
C LEU A 580 29.50 -25.31 -3.72
N TRP A 581 30.00 -24.72 -4.82
CA TRP A 581 29.88 -25.29 -6.16
C TRP A 581 30.54 -26.67 -6.28
N ILE A 582 31.77 -26.83 -5.76
CA ILE A 582 32.47 -28.13 -5.73
C ILE A 582 31.69 -29.13 -4.87
N TYR A 583 31.26 -28.73 -3.67
CA TYR A 583 30.48 -29.58 -2.76
C TYR A 583 29.16 -30.06 -3.38
N LEU A 584 28.43 -29.19 -4.07
CA LEU A 584 27.18 -29.56 -4.77
C LEU A 584 27.46 -30.53 -5.92
N ARG A 585 28.54 -30.34 -6.68
CA ARG A 585 28.96 -31.24 -7.76
C ARG A 585 29.38 -32.62 -7.26
N GLU A 586 29.92 -32.73 -6.05
CA GLU A 586 30.33 -34.00 -5.44
C GLU A 586 29.17 -34.81 -4.81
N ARG A 587 27.98 -34.23 -4.66
CA ARG A 587 26.83 -34.92 -4.06
C ARG A 587 26.08 -35.78 -5.10
N LYS A 588 25.51 -36.91 -4.63
CA LYS A 588 24.67 -37.80 -5.45
C LYS A 588 23.44 -37.06 -6.00
N ALA A 589 22.99 -37.41 -7.21
CA ALA A 589 21.83 -36.79 -7.88
C ALA A 589 20.56 -36.69 -7.00
N GLY A 590 20.30 -37.70 -6.14
CA GLY A 590 19.17 -37.66 -5.19
C GLY A 590 19.21 -36.52 -4.16
N TYR A 591 20.38 -35.93 -3.86
CA TYR A 591 20.48 -34.71 -3.06
C TYR A 591 20.06 -33.48 -3.87
N PHE A 592 20.50 -33.39 -5.13
CA PHE A 592 20.10 -32.32 -6.04
C PHE A 592 18.59 -32.31 -6.29
N ILE A 593 17.98 -33.49 -6.51
CA ILE A 593 16.52 -33.63 -6.65
C ILE A 593 15.80 -33.11 -5.39
N LYS A 594 16.27 -33.46 -4.17
CA LYS A 594 15.70 -32.94 -2.92
C LYS A 594 15.84 -31.42 -2.78
N LEU A 595 16.99 -30.86 -3.18
CA LEU A 595 17.25 -29.42 -3.16
C LEU A 595 16.34 -28.66 -4.14
N LEU A 596 16.24 -29.16 -5.38
CA LEU A 596 15.39 -28.59 -6.43
C LEU A 596 13.91 -28.68 -6.04
N PHE A 597 13.46 -29.82 -5.50
CA PHE A 597 12.10 -29.97 -4.99
C PHE A 597 11.79 -29.00 -3.84
N ALA A 598 12.69 -28.87 -2.85
CA ALA A 598 12.53 -27.93 -1.76
C ALA A 598 12.49 -26.46 -2.26
N ALA A 599 13.35 -26.09 -3.21
CA ALA A 599 13.35 -24.76 -3.82
C ALA A 599 12.06 -24.49 -4.61
N ALA A 600 11.61 -25.43 -5.44
CA ALA A 600 10.37 -25.31 -6.22
C ALA A 600 9.14 -25.16 -5.30
N VAL A 601 9.02 -25.99 -4.26
CA VAL A 601 7.93 -25.86 -3.27
C VAL A 601 8.01 -24.53 -2.51
N SER A 602 9.21 -24.06 -2.18
CA SER A 602 9.38 -22.74 -1.52
C SER A 602 8.90 -21.60 -2.43
N ILE A 603 9.28 -21.61 -3.71
CA ILE A 603 8.86 -20.60 -4.70
C ILE A 603 7.34 -20.65 -4.90
N VAL A 604 6.74 -21.84 -5.07
CA VAL A 604 5.28 -21.97 -5.22
C VAL A 604 4.53 -21.44 -4.00
N ILE A 605 5.01 -21.71 -2.77
CA ILE A 605 4.40 -21.16 -1.56
C ILE A 605 4.54 -19.63 -1.52
N VAL A 606 5.73 -19.10 -1.80
CA VAL A 606 5.97 -17.65 -1.84
C VAL A 606 5.09 -16.95 -2.88
N GLU A 607 4.90 -17.54 -4.05
CA GLU A 607 4.08 -16.95 -5.11
C GLU A 607 2.57 -17.02 -4.80
N LEU A 608 2.11 -18.10 -4.16
CA LEU A 608 0.78 -18.17 -3.56
C LEU A 608 0.60 -17.09 -2.49
N LEU A 609 1.63 -16.77 -1.71
CA LEU A 609 1.58 -15.66 -0.74
C LEU A 609 1.49 -14.30 -1.43
N VAL A 610 2.20 -14.04 -2.53
CA VAL A 610 2.05 -12.79 -3.29
C VAL A 610 0.63 -12.64 -3.83
N HIS A 611 0.12 -13.65 -4.55
CA HIS A 611 -1.24 -13.60 -5.11
C HIS A 611 -2.34 -13.55 -4.03
N SER A 612 -2.07 -14.01 -2.81
CA SER A 612 -3.04 -13.94 -1.71
C SER A 612 -3.37 -12.52 -1.23
N PHE A 613 -2.53 -11.52 -1.53
CA PHE A 613 -2.81 -10.12 -1.23
C PHE A 613 -3.96 -9.57 -2.08
N THR A 614 -4.18 -10.12 -3.27
CA THR A 614 -5.36 -9.81 -4.10
C THR A 614 -6.49 -10.82 -3.89
N GLU A 615 -6.19 -12.13 -3.88
CA GLU A 615 -7.20 -13.19 -3.77
C GLU A 615 -7.03 -14.03 -2.50
N ARG A 616 -7.64 -13.58 -1.39
CA ARG A 616 -7.60 -14.25 -0.07
C ARG A 616 -8.07 -15.71 -0.09
N LYS A 617 -8.95 -16.07 -1.04
CA LYS A 617 -9.48 -17.43 -1.27
C LYS A 617 -8.38 -18.46 -1.53
N LEU A 618 -7.19 -18.04 -1.97
CA LEU A 618 -6.04 -18.93 -2.15
C LEU A 618 -5.58 -19.57 -0.82
N TYR A 619 -5.71 -18.86 0.31
CA TYR A 619 -5.45 -19.45 1.62
C TYR A 619 -6.44 -20.57 1.98
N THR A 620 -7.69 -20.50 1.50
CA THR A 620 -8.68 -21.55 1.73
C THR A 620 -8.16 -22.86 1.15
N TRP A 621 -7.80 -22.86 -0.14
CA TRP A 621 -7.26 -24.02 -0.83
C TRP A 621 -5.94 -24.50 -0.20
N PHE A 622 -5.05 -23.58 0.18
CA PHE A 622 -3.82 -23.92 0.89
C PHE A 622 -4.11 -24.69 2.17
N PHE A 623 -4.99 -24.20 3.06
CA PHE A 623 -5.27 -24.88 4.33
C PHE A 623 -6.06 -26.18 4.17
N LEU A 624 -6.96 -26.28 3.18
CA LEU A 624 -7.65 -27.53 2.87
C LEU A 624 -6.64 -28.64 2.46
N ILE A 625 -5.75 -28.32 1.52
CA ILE A 625 -4.72 -29.23 1.01
C ILE A 625 -3.67 -29.53 2.09
N ALA A 626 -3.13 -28.50 2.76
CA ALA A 626 -2.12 -28.65 3.79
C ALA A 626 -2.65 -29.44 5.00
N GLY A 627 -3.91 -29.24 5.41
CA GLY A 627 -4.56 -30.01 6.47
C GLY A 627 -4.67 -31.49 6.12
N PHE A 628 -5.14 -31.81 4.91
CA PHE A 628 -5.25 -33.19 4.42
C PHE A 628 -3.87 -33.87 4.31
N VAL A 629 -2.92 -33.23 3.61
CA VAL A 629 -1.55 -33.78 3.41
C VAL A 629 -0.83 -33.96 4.74
N SER A 630 -0.91 -32.98 5.65
CA SER A 630 -0.28 -33.09 6.98
C SER A 630 -0.90 -34.21 7.81
N SER A 631 -2.23 -34.38 7.75
CA SER A 631 -2.92 -35.50 8.38
C SER A 631 -2.42 -36.85 7.85
N VAL A 632 -2.36 -37.04 6.52
CA VAL A 632 -1.86 -38.28 5.90
C VAL A 632 -0.39 -38.56 6.27
N LEU A 633 0.48 -37.55 6.25
CA LEU A 633 1.89 -37.70 6.62
C LEU A 633 2.07 -38.10 8.10
N LEU A 634 1.28 -37.50 9.00
CA LEU A 634 1.27 -37.88 10.42
C LEU A 634 0.66 -39.28 10.62
N HIS A 635 -0.36 -39.65 9.86
CA HIS A 635 -1.03 -40.95 9.93
C HIS A 635 -0.10 -42.11 9.59
N ILE A 636 0.75 -41.94 8.59
CA ILE A 636 1.81 -42.91 8.22
C ILE A 636 2.89 -42.98 9.33
N SER A 637 3.05 -41.92 10.11
CA SER A 637 4.14 -41.76 11.07
C SER A 637 3.76 -42.06 12.53
N ILE A 638 2.46 -42.13 12.88
CA ILE A 638 1.92 -42.27 14.24
C ILE A 638 0.67 -43.18 14.23
N PRO A 639 0.50 -44.09 15.22
CA PRO A 639 -0.72 -44.90 15.34
C PRO A 639 -2.03 -44.09 15.46
N TRP A 640 -3.10 -44.65 14.88
CA TRP A 640 -4.49 -44.16 14.89
C TRP A 640 -4.98 -43.62 16.24
N ARG A 641 -4.60 -44.29 17.35
CA ARG A 641 -5.08 -43.97 18.71
C ARG A 641 -4.59 -42.61 19.26
N SER A 642 -3.79 -41.85 18.51
CA SER A 642 -3.23 -40.57 18.95
C SER A 642 -4.18 -39.37 18.78
N GLY A 643 -5.13 -39.41 17.83
CA GLY A 643 -6.05 -38.31 17.50
C GLY A 643 -5.41 -37.08 16.82
N ILE A 644 -4.08 -36.93 16.88
CA ILE A 644 -3.34 -35.77 16.36
C ILE A 644 -3.56 -35.52 14.85
N PRO A 645 -3.55 -36.52 13.94
CA PRO A 645 -3.78 -36.27 12.51
C PRO A 645 -5.14 -35.62 12.22
N VAL A 646 -6.19 -36.10 12.89
CA VAL A 646 -7.55 -35.57 12.75
C VAL A 646 -7.63 -34.14 13.31
N PHE A 647 -7.02 -33.88 14.47
CA PHE A 647 -6.93 -32.54 15.05
C PHE A 647 -6.25 -31.54 14.11
N VAL A 648 -5.12 -31.92 13.48
CA VAL A 648 -4.41 -31.05 12.51
C VAL A 648 -5.31 -30.72 11.31
N CYS A 649 -6.00 -31.73 10.75
CA CYS A 649 -6.91 -31.53 9.62
C CYS A 649 -8.05 -30.55 9.95
N ILE A 650 -8.78 -30.81 11.04
CA ILE A 650 -9.91 -29.99 11.49
C ILE A 650 -9.46 -28.56 11.82
N SER A 651 -8.29 -28.41 12.44
CA SER A 651 -7.73 -27.08 12.76
C SER A 651 -7.52 -26.24 11.50
N CYS A 652 -6.85 -26.80 10.48
CA CYS A 652 -6.63 -26.09 9.21
C CYS A 652 -7.95 -25.76 8.50
N TRP A 653 -8.90 -26.68 8.48
CA TRP A 653 -10.22 -26.47 7.85
C TRP A 653 -11.07 -25.44 8.60
N PHE A 654 -10.94 -25.34 9.92
CA PHE A 654 -11.60 -24.28 10.70
C PHE A 654 -11.02 -22.90 10.36
N LEU A 655 -9.70 -22.78 10.25
CA LEU A 655 -9.05 -21.52 9.84
C LEU A 655 -9.38 -21.14 8.39
N SER A 656 -9.55 -22.11 7.48
CA SER A 656 -9.85 -21.82 6.08
C SER A 656 -11.17 -21.06 5.87
N VAL A 657 -12.16 -21.24 6.74
CA VAL A 657 -13.46 -20.52 6.65
C VAL A 657 -13.25 -19.00 6.69
N PHE A 658 -12.37 -18.52 7.58
CA PHE A 658 -12.12 -17.09 7.77
C PHE A 658 -11.47 -16.41 6.57
N THR A 659 -10.83 -17.18 5.69
CA THR A 659 -10.18 -16.67 4.47
C THR A 659 -11.17 -16.41 3.31
N LEU A 660 -12.43 -16.86 3.47
CA LEU A 660 -13.57 -16.56 2.59
C LEU A 660 -14.42 -15.39 3.09
N MET A 661 -14.21 -14.92 4.31
CA MET A 661 -15.00 -13.83 4.90
C MET A 661 -14.62 -12.47 4.26
N PRO A 662 -15.57 -11.53 4.14
CA PRO A 662 -15.34 -10.23 3.49
C PRO A 662 -14.26 -9.43 4.22
N ALA A 663 -13.44 -8.67 3.49
CA ALA A 663 -12.36 -7.86 4.08
C ALA A 663 -12.88 -6.76 5.03
N GLU A 664 -14.08 -6.27 4.76
CA GLU A 664 -14.87 -5.38 5.61
C GLU A 664 -15.67 -6.24 6.59
N ILE A 665 -15.46 -6.04 7.89
CA ILE A 665 -16.04 -6.87 8.93
C ILE A 665 -17.41 -6.29 9.33
N PRO A 666 -18.53 -7.01 9.12
CA PRO A 666 -19.84 -6.54 9.54
C PRO A 666 -19.97 -6.56 11.07
N ASP A 667 -20.56 -5.50 11.61
CA ASP A 667 -20.80 -5.29 13.05
C ASP A 667 -21.72 -6.39 13.62
N ASN A 668 -21.18 -7.28 14.46
CA ASN A 668 -21.89 -8.43 15.02
C ASN A 668 -21.40 -8.79 16.44
N ASN A 669 -21.91 -8.04 17.42
CA ASN A 669 -21.58 -8.18 18.83
C ASN A 669 -21.83 -9.60 19.39
N ASN A 670 -22.84 -10.31 18.89
CA ASN A 670 -23.15 -11.68 19.35
C ASN A 670 -21.99 -12.64 19.03
N LEU A 671 -21.37 -12.53 17.84
CA LEU A 671 -20.18 -13.31 17.49
C LEU A 671 -18.98 -12.98 18.39
N VAL A 672 -18.80 -11.70 18.77
CA VAL A 672 -17.72 -11.29 19.68
C VAL A 672 -17.91 -11.90 21.08
N VAL A 673 -19.13 -11.84 21.64
CA VAL A 673 -19.46 -12.44 22.94
C VAL A 673 -19.36 -13.98 22.90
N MET A 674 -19.84 -14.62 21.82
CA MET A 674 -19.68 -16.05 21.62
C MET A 674 -18.20 -16.46 21.50
N SER A 675 -17.35 -15.63 20.88
CA SER A 675 -15.90 -15.92 20.86
C SER A 675 -15.29 -15.92 22.26
N GLY A 676 -15.73 -15.03 23.16
CA GLY A 676 -15.33 -15.06 24.56
C GLY A 676 -15.58 -16.43 25.22
N ALA A 677 -16.73 -17.05 24.96
CA ALA A 677 -17.02 -18.40 25.42
C ALA A 677 -16.14 -19.47 24.74
N ILE A 678 -15.89 -19.37 23.43
CA ILE A 678 -15.01 -20.28 22.68
C ILE A 678 -13.57 -20.23 23.23
N ILE A 679 -13.04 -19.04 23.50
CA ILE A 679 -11.71 -18.82 24.10
C ILE A 679 -11.60 -19.52 25.46
N ILE A 680 -12.64 -19.41 26.29
CA ILE A 680 -12.70 -20.09 27.59
C ILE A 680 -12.74 -21.62 27.42
N VAL A 681 -13.56 -22.15 26.50
CA VAL A 681 -13.65 -23.60 26.24
C VAL A 681 -12.32 -24.18 25.74
N ILE A 682 -11.67 -23.53 24.76
CA ILE A 682 -10.35 -23.92 24.25
C ILE A 682 -9.32 -23.94 25.39
N SER A 683 -9.39 -22.94 26.28
CA SER A 683 -8.49 -22.82 27.43
C SER A 683 -8.73 -23.93 28.46
N LEU A 684 -9.98 -24.22 28.83
CA LEU A 684 -10.32 -25.33 29.71
C LEU A 684 -9.86 -26.68 29.13
N ALA A 685 -10.03 -26.90 27.82
CA ALA A 685 -9.52 -28.10 27.13
C ALA A 685 -7.98 -28.17 27.16
N ALA A 686 -7.28 -27.08 26.87
CA ALA A 686 -5.82 -27.00 26.95
C ALA A 686 -5.31 -27.26 28.39
N LYS A 687 -6.01 -26.79 29.41
CA LYS A 687 -5.64 -27.04 30.81
C LYS A 687 -5.96 -28.47 31.27
N TRP A 688 -7.02 -29.07 30.74
CA TRP A 688 -7.34 -30.48 30.96
C TRP A 688 -6.24 -31.37 30.34
N LEU A 689 -5.83 -31.09 29.09
CA LEU A 689 -4.71 -31.77 28.43
C LEU A 689 -3.40 -31.61 29.22
N ASP A 690 -3.05 -30.39 29.65
CA ASP A 690 -1.87 -30.10 30.48
C ASP A 690 -1.83 -30.95 31.76
N THR A 691 -2.99 -31.24 32.35
CA THR A 691 -3.12 -32.00 33.61
C THR A 691 -3.31 -33.51 33.44
N HIS A 692 -3.83 -33.98 32.30
CA HIS A 692 -4.17 -35.41 32.06
C HIS A 692 -3.34 -36.10 30.96
N ALA A 693 -2.39 -35.41 30.31
CA ALA A 693 -1.50 -36.02 29.30
C ALA A 693 -0.46 -37.02 29.85
N GLU A 694 -0.55 -37.44 31.11
CA GLU A 694 0.34 -38.41 31.76
C GLU A 694 0.13 -39.83 31.19
N GLY A 695 0.74 -40.09 30.02
CA GLY A 695 0.77 -41.41 29.38
C GLY A 695 1.02 -41.38 27.87
N ASN A 696 0.68 -40.28 27.19
CA ASN A 696 0.86 -40.17 25.74
C ASN A 696 2.23 -39.56 25.39
N LYS A 697 3.13 -40.38 24.80
CA LYS A 697 4.51 -40.02 24.44
C LYS A 697 4.64 -38.76 23.57
N PHE A 698 3.61 -38.41 22.80
CA PHE A 698 3.59 -37.23 21.92
C PHE A 698 3.17 -35.93 22.61
N TRP A 699 2.69 -35.96 23.86
CA TRP A 699 2.33 -34.74 24.62
C TRP A 699 3.35 -34.40 25.71
N GLN A 700 4.07 -35.41 26.23
CA GLN A 700 5.06 -35.29 27.31
C GLN A 700 6.23 -34.32 27.06
N SER A 701 6.59 -34.04 25.80
CA SER A 701 7.63 -33.06 25.45
C SER A 701 7.12 -31.61 25.48
N ILE A 702 5.80 -31.41 25.34
CA ILE A 702 5.12 -30.11 25.30
C ILE A 702 4.63 -29.73 26.73
N THR A 703 4.26 -30.71 27.54
CA THR A 703 3.83 -30.55 28.95
C THR A 703 5.03 -30.65 29.93
N PHE A 704 5.45 -29.50 30.48
CA PHE A 704 6.51 -29.46 31.50
C PHE A 704 5.93 -29.28 32.90
N HIS A 705 5.79 -30.39 33.64
CA HIS A 705 5.52 -30.38 35.07
C HIS A 705 6.82 -30.27 35.88
N GLU A 706 7.15 -29.04 36.29
CA GLU A 706 7.85 -28.79 37.56
C GLU A 706 6.82 -29.01 38.69
N SER A 707 7.24 -29.57 39.83
CA SER A 707 6.34 -30.01 40.91
C SER A 707 5.29 -28.96 41.28
N ARG A 708 4.01 -29.37 41.23
CA ARG A 708 2.80 -28.53 41.14
C ARG A 708 2.83 -27.30 42.07
N LYS A 709 3.17 -26.12 41.55
CA LYS A 709 2.96 -24.85 42.26
C LYS A 709 1.49 -24.41 42.15
N PRO A 710 0.71 -24.34 43.25
CA PRO A 710 -0.71 -23.97 43.18
C PRO A 710 -0.95 -22.55 42.65
N MET A 711 0.04 -21.67 42.76
CA MET A 711 0.02 -20.30 42.24
C MET A 711 -0.29 -20.23 40.74
N TRP A 712 0.23 -21.15 39.92
CA TRP A 712 0.00 -21.16 38.47
C TRP A 712 -1.45 -21.51 38.10
N SER A 713 -2.12 -22.32 38.92
CA SER A 713 -3.54 -22.66 38.70
C SER A 713 -4.46 -21.49 39.04
N LYS A 714 -4.12 -20.70 40.07
CA LYS A 714 -4.86 -19.47 40.43
C LYS A 714 -4.76 -18.41 39.33
N LEU A 715 -3.57 -18.20 38.78
CA LEU A 715 -3.34 -17.25 37.68
C LEU A 715 -4.19 -17.58 36.44
N TYR A 716 -4.26 -18.86 36.06
CA TYR A 716 -5.06 -19.31 34.91
C TYR A 716 -6.55 -19.00 35.07
N PHE A 717 -7.09 -19.17 36.27
CA PHE A 717 -8.49 -18.86 36.58
C PHE A 717 -8.78 -17.34 36.54
N ILE A 718 -7.84 -16.51 37.03
CA ILE A 718 -7.93 -15.05 36.92
C ILE A 718 -7.99 -14.62 35.44
N GLN A 719 -7.16 -15.20 34.57
CA GLN A 719 -7.19 -14.88 33.14
C GLN A 719 -8.53 -15.25 32.47
N ILE A 720 -9.12 -16.41 32.83
CA ILE A 720 -10.46 -16.80 32.36
C ILE A 720 -11.54 -15.80 32.80
N ILE A 721 -11.48 -15.33 34.06
CA ILE A 721 -12.40 -14.28 34.55
C ILE A 721 -12.26 -13.00 33.72
N LEU A 722 -11.03 -12.57 33.40
CA LEU A 722 -10.81 -11.34 32.60
C LEU A 722 -11.41 -11.45 31.19
N VAL A 723 -11.36 -12.64 30.56
CA VAL A 723 -12.03 -12.90 29.26
C VAL A 723 -13.56 -12.85 29.41
N GLY A 724 -14.11 -13.39 30.51
CA GLY A 724 -15.54 -13.26 30.82
C GLY A 724 -15.97 -11.80 30.99
N VAL A 725 -15.21 -11.03 31.79
CA VAL A 725 -15.46 -9.60 32.02
C VAL A 725 -15.38 -8.80 30.72
N SER A 726 -14.35 -8.99 29.88
CA SER A 726 -14.27 -8.28 28.58
C SER A 726 -15.46 -8.59 27.67
N SER A 727 -15.95 -9.83 27.68
CA SER A 727 -17.12 -10.24 26.88
C SER A 727 -18.41 -9.55 27.36
N VAL A 728 -18.60 -9.44 28.68
CA VAL A 728 -19.71 -8.67 29.27
C VAL A 728 -19.59 -7.18 28.94
N MET A 729 -18.38 -6.61 29.04
CA MET A 729 -18.13 -5.20 28.74
C MET A 729 -18.40 -4.84 27.27
N VAL A 730 -18.05 -5.70 26.30
CA VAL A 730 -18.44 -5.49 24.89
C VAL A 730 -19.95 -5.35 24.75
N SER A 731 -20.72 -6.26 25.37
CA SER A 731 -22.19 -6.19 25.32
C SER A 731 -22.76 -4.94 25.99
N LEU A 732 -22.22 -4.54 27.16
CA LEU A 732 -22.67 -3.34 27.88
C LEU A 732 -22.34 -2.06 27.11
N SER A 733 -21.10 -1.90 26.63
CA SER A 733 -20.67 -0.71 25.89
C SER A 733 -21.43 -0.56 24.57
N THR A 734 -21.62 -1.64 23.79
CA THR A 734 -22.37 -1.50 22.54
C THR A 734 -23.85 -1.22 22.79
N LYS A 735 -24.47 -1.77 23.84
CA LYS A 735 -25.86 -1.47 24.18
C LYS A 735 -26.09 0.04 24.41
N HIS A 736 -25.21 0.70 25.17
CA HIS A 736 -25.29 2.16 25.39
C HIS A 736 -25.17 2.92 24.07
N ARG A 737 -24.20 2.57 23.20
CA ARG A 737 -24.05 3.15 21.85
C ARG A 737 -25.33 3.02 21.03
N THR A 738 -25.92 1.83 20.96
CA THR A 738 -27.15 1.59 20.18
C THR A 738 -28.39 2.28 20.72
N GLN A 739 -28.35 2.77 21.97
CA GLN A 739 -29.43 3.52 22.60
C GLN A 739 -29.16 5.04 22.62
N ASN A 740 -28.11 5.51 21.91
CA ASN A 740 -27.63 6.90 21.92
C ASN A 740 -27.36 7.43 23.34
N GLN A 741 -26.91 6.56 24.25
CA GLN A 741 -26.56 6.90 25.62
C GLN A 741 -25.05 7.09 25.79
N GLU A 742 -24.64 8.04 26.63
CA GLU A 742 -23.24 8.26 26.96
C GLU A 742 -22.61 7.03 27.63
N LEU A 743 -21.37 6.72 27.26
CA LEU A 743 -20.63 5.63 27.87
C LEU A 743 -20.01 6.09 29.20
N HIS A 744 -20.56 5.61 30.32
CA HIS A 744 -20.05 5.88 31.66
C HIS A 744 -18.52 5.71 31.79
N SER A 745 -17.85 6.66 32.44
CA SER A 745 -16.39 6.66 32.66
C SER A 745 -15.90 5.43 33.45
N SER A 746 -16.76 4.82 34.27
CA SER A 746 -16.50 3.55 34.95
C SER A 746 -16.29 2.39 33.97
N HIS A 747 -17.07 2.34 32.88
CA HIS A 747 -16.92 1.32 31.84
C HIS A 747 -15.58 1.49 31.09
N GLN A 748 -15.22 2.74 30.76
CA GLN A 748 -13.92 3.04 30.13
C GLN A 748 -12.75 2.62 31.04
N PHE A 749 -12.81 2.96 32.33
CA PHE A 749 -11.81 2.57 33.32
C PHE A 749 -11.65 1.05 33.44
N ILE A 750 -12.77 0.30 33.51
CA ILE A 750 -12.75 -1.17 33.52
C ILE A 750 -12.11 -1.72 32.24
N ASN A 751 -12.46 -1.19 31.07
CA ASN A 751 -11.91 -1.63 29.79
C ASN A 751 -10.39 -1.43 29.71
N TRP A 752 -9.89 -0.26 30.10
CA TRP A 752 -8.44 0.01 30.19
C TRP A 752 -7.73 -0.90 31.20
N LEU A 753 -8.31 -1.10 32.39
CA LEU A 753 -7.74 -1.94 33.44
C LEU A 753 -7.66 -3.42 33.01
N VAL A 754 -8.73 -3.96 32.42
CA VAL A 754 -8.81 -5.35 31.93
C VAL A 754 -7.86 -5.56 30.75
N ALA A 755 -7.83 -4.64 29.78
CA ALA A 755 -6.95 -4.70 28.62
C ALA A 755 -5.45 -4.70 29.04
N GLY A 756 -5.04 -3.75 29.88
CA GLY A 756 -3.65 -3.61 30.30
C GLY A 756 -3.17 -4.72 31.23
N SER A 757 -3.97 -5.08 32.25
CA SER A 757 -3.54 -6.08 33.25
C SER A 757 -3.45 -7.50 32.69
N SER A 758 -4.38 -7.89 31.81
CA SER A 758 -4.43 -9.24 31.23
C SER A 758 -3.16 -9.61 30.46
N MET A 759 -2.56 -8.66 29.75
CA MET A 759 -1.33 -8.84 28.97
C MET A 759 -0.07 -9.09 29.82
N VAL A 760 -0.07 -8.67 31.09
CA VAL A 760 1.10 -8.82 31.98
C VAL A 760 1.13 -10.19 32.65
N LEU A 761 -0.04 -10.77 32.94
CA LEU A 761 -0.20 -12.08 33.58
C LEU A 761 0.60 -13.25 32.94
N PRO A 762 0.74 -13.38 31.60
CA PRO A 762 1.46 -14.48 30.97
C PRO A 762 2.95 -14.55 31.32
N LEU A 763 3.55 -13.46 31.80
CA LEU A 763 4.94 -13.43 32.26
C LEU A 763 5.16 -14.37 33.47
N PHE A 764 4.15 -14.49 34.35
CA PHE A 764 4.20 -15.26 35.60
C PHE A 764 3.66 -16.70 35.49
N SER A 765 3.25 -17.13 34.30
CA SER A 765 2.71 -18.46 34.04
C SER A 765 3.78 -19.58 34.07
N GLY A 766 3.37 -20.84 33.90
CA GLY A 766 4.27 -21.99 33.87
C GLY A 766 5.34 -21.91 32.77
N ASN A 767 6.39 -22.71 32.90
CA ASN A 767 7.52 -22.74 31.96
C ASN A 767 7.37 -23.79 30.83
N GLY A 768 6.33 -24.64 30.86
CA GLY A 768 6.04 -25.57 29.76
C GLY A 768 5.43 -24.88 28.55
N ILE A 769 5.62 -25.47 27.36
CA ILE A 769 5.13 -24.89 26.09
C ILE A 769 3.61 -24.68 26.15
N LEU A 770 2.84 -25.73 26.47
CA LEU A 770 1.37 -25.66 26.49
C LEU A 770 0.87 -24.64 27.52
N SER A 771 1.41 -24.68 28.75
CA SER A 771 1.03 -23.75 29.83
C SER A 771 1.36 -22.29 29.49
N ARG A 772 2.56 -22.01 28.96
CA ARG A 772 2.98 -20.65 28.62
C ARG A 772 2.19 -20.09 27.44
N LEU A 773 2.03 -20.85 26.35
CA LEU A 773 1.30 -20.40 25.16
C LEU A 773 -0.20 -20.22 25.43
N SER A 774 -0.83 -21.14 26.17
CA SER A 774 -2.24 -20.99 26.57
C SER A 774 -2.46 -19.77 27.46
N SER A 775 -1.50 -19.45 28.34
CA SER A 775 -1.55 -18.23 29.15
C SER A 775 -1.36 -16.96 28.31
N ILE A 776 -0.51 -16.98 27.27
CA ILE A 776 -0.36 -15.85 26.33
C ILE A 776 -1.66 -15.63 25.54
N PHE A 777 -2.26 -16.69 25.00
CA PHE A 777 -3.58 -16.65 24.34
C PHE A 777 -4.65 -16.03 25.24
N LEU A 778 -4.75 -16.47 26.50
CA LEU A 778 -5.67 -15.88 27.48
C LEU A 778 -5.32 -14.44 27.89
N GLY A 779 -4.03 -14.06 27.88
CA GLY A 779 -3.60 -12.71 28.27
C GLY A 779 -3.86 -11.64 27.21
N PHE A 780 -3.85 -12.03 25.93
CA PHE A 780 -4.16 -11.14 24.81
C PHE A 780 -5.63 -11.19 24.35
N ALA A 781 -6.41 -12.18 24.79
CA ALA A 781 -7.83 -12.28 24.47
C ALA A 781 -8.67 -11.06 24.94
N PRO A 782 -8.57 -10.54 26.19
CA PRO A 782 -9.39 -9.42 26.64
C PRO A 782 -9.22 -8.12 25.82
N PRO A 783 -8.00 -7.61 25.56
CA PRO A 783 -7.86 -6.42 24.70
C PRO A 783 -8.32 -6.68 23.26
N PHE A 784 -8.12 -7.88 22.73
CA PHE A 784 -8.57 -8.21 21.37
C PHE A 784 -10.10 -8.23 21.26
N LEU A 785 -10.81 -8.83 22.22
CA LEU A 785 -12.27 -8.82 22.29
C LEU A 785 -12.83 -7.40 22.43
N LEU A 786 -12.23 -6.58 23.31
CA LEU A 786 -12.64 -5.18 23.50
C LEU A 786 -12.44 -4.31 22.25
N LEU A 787 -11.54 -4.69 21.33
CA LEU A 787 -11.29 -4.01 20.06
C LEU A 787 -11.96 -4.70 18.85
N SER A 788 -12.70 -5.80 19.06
CA SER A 788 -13.39 -6.55 17.99
C SER A 788 -14.83 -6.11 17.77
N ILE A 789 -15.35 -6.29 16.56
CA ILE A 789 -16.73 -5.95 16.19
C ILE A 789 -17.53 -7.12 15.61
N GLY A 790 -16.89 -8.13 14.99
CA GLY A 790 -17.59 -9.24 14.36
C GLY A 790 -16.81 -10.56 14.41
N TYR A 791 -16.63 -11.18 13.25
CA TYR A 791 -16.10 -12.54 13.14
C TYR A 791 -14.60 -12.66 13.45
N GLU A 792 -13.83 -11.56 13.44
CA GLU A 792 -12.39 -11.56 13.73
C GLU A 792 -12.10 -12.02 15.16
N ALA A 793 -13.03 -11.78 16.07
CA ALA A 793 -13.02 -12.33 17.41
C ALA A 793 -12.91 -13.87 17.38
N VAL A 794 -13.61 -14.55 16.48
CA VAL A 794 -13.59 -16.02 16.35
C VAL A 794 -12.35 -16.48 15.57
N PHE A 795 -11.89 -15.70 14.59
CA PHE A 795 -10.62 -15.95 13.88
C PHE A 795 -9.44 -16.10 14.84
N TYR A 796 -9.36 -15.28 15.89
CA TYR A 796 -8.34 -15.37 16.93
C TYR A 796 -8.27 -16.76 17.59
N SER A 797 -9.42 -17.38 17.85
CA SER A 797 -9.53 -18.75 18.35
C SER A 797 -9.10 -19.80 17.31
N ALA A 798 -9.50 -19.63 16.05
CA ALA A 798 -9.10 -20.53 14.96
C ALA A 798 -7.59 -20.51 14.72
N LEU A 799 -6.98 -19.32 14.73
CA LEU A 799 -5.53 -19.13 14.61
C LEU A 799 -4.78 -19.83 15.76
N ALA A 800 -5.23 -19.64 17.01
CA ALA A 800 -4.60 -20.29 18.17
C ALA A 800 -4.65 -21.83 18.08
N VAL A 801 -5.77 -22.39 17.61
CA VAL A 801 -5.94 -23.83 17.40
C VAL A 801 -5.01 -24.37 16.30
N VAL A 802 -4.86 -23.66 15.17
CA VAL A 802 -3.89 -24.02 14.11
C VAL A 802 -2.44 -23.90 14.59
N LEU A 803 -2.10 -22.88 15.38
CA LEU A 803 -0.76 -22.75 15.96
C LEU A 803 -0.42 -23.93 16.87
N MET A 804 -1.39 -24.42 17.65
CA MET A 804 -1.23 -25.65 18.44
C MET A 804 -1.09 -26.90 17.56
N ALA A 805 -1.87 -27.00 16.46
CA ALA A 805 -1.74 -28.08 15.49
C ALA A 805 -0.35 -28.13 14.83
N TRP A 806 0.22 -26.97 14.49
CA TRP A 806 1.57 -26.85 13.94
C TRP A 806 2.66 -27.30 14.93
N ILE A 807 2.56 -26.88 16.21
CA ILE A 807 3.47 -27.34 17.28
C ILE A 807 3.42 -28.87 17.42
N LEU A 808 2.21 -29.46 17.37
CA LEU A 808 2.02 -30.91 17.45
C LEU A 808 2.59 -31.65 16.23
N PHE A 809 2.40 -31.11 15.02
CA PHE A 809 2.97 -31.67 13.78
C PHE A 809 4.50 -31.71 13.83
N GLU A 810 5.13 -30.63 14.26
CA GLU A 810 6.60 -30.55 14.39
C GLU A 810 7.13 -31.46 15.49
N ASN A 811 6.43 -31.53 16.63
CA ASN A 811 6.77 -32.47 17.71
C ASN A 811 6.74 -33.93 17.24
N ALA A 812 5.61 -34.32 16.63
CA ALA A 812 5.38 -35.64 16.07
C ALA A 812 6.45 -36.05 15.06
N SER A 813 6.75 -35.16 14.11
CA SER A 813 7.75 -35.38 13.06
C SER A 813 9.15 -35.57 13.65
N HIS A 814 9.54 -34.74 14.62
CA HIS A 814 10.81 -34.84 15.33
C HIS A 814 10.93 -36.14 16.16
N HIS A 815 9.86 -36.56 16.83
CA HIS A 815 9.81 -37.87 17.52
C HIS A 815 9.95 -39.05 16.54
N SER A 816 9.25 -39.01 15.39
CA SER A 816 9.31 -40.08 14.38
C SER A 816 10.69 -40.19 13.71
N SER A 817 11.35 -39.06 13.42
CA SER A 817 12.73 -39.05 12.91
C SER A 817 13.69 -39.73 13.88
N LYS A 818 13.69 -39.30 15.15
CA LYS A 818 14.58 -39.89 16.16
C LYS A 818 14.36 -41.37 16.38
N ALA A 819 13.11 -41.85 16.31
CA ALA A 819 12.81 -43.27 16.38
C ALA A 819 13.46 -44.05 15.22
N LYS A 820 13.35 -43.55 13.98
CA LYS A 820 13.98 -44.15 12.79
C LYS A 820 15.51 -44.11 12.89
N ASP A 821 16.10 -42.96 13.26
CA ASP A 821 17.54 -42.82 13.43
C ASP A 821 18.07 -43.80 14.51
N SER A 822 17.36 -43.93 15.64
CA SER A 822 17.71 -44.91 16.70
C SER A 822 17.59 -46.37 16.29
N SER A 823 16.81 -46.70 15.24
CA SER A 823 16.71 -48.06 14.69
C SER A 823 17.76 -48.39 13.61
N ILE A 824 18.52 -47.39 13.15
CA ILE A 824 19.55 -47.51 12.10
C ILE A 824 20.97 -47.31 12.69
N SER A 825 21.06 -46.75 13.90
CA SER A 825 22.30 -46.27 14.55
C SER A 825 23.14 -47.34 15.28
N GLU A 826 23.30 -48.55 14.72
CA GLU A 826 24.31 -49.52 15.22
C GLU A 826 25.62 -49.54 14.41
N GLN A 827 25.73 -48.82 13.28
CA GLN A 827 26.90 -48.97 12.39
C GLN A 827 27.60 -47.70 11.87
N ASN A 828 27.20 -46.47 12.20
CA ASN A 828 27.99 -45.28 11.81
C ASN A 828 27.96 -44.15 12.86
N THR A 829 29.09 -43.96 13.53
CA THR A 829 29.31 -42.86 14.49
C THR A 829 29.68 -41.57 13.78
N GLU A 830 28.74 -40.93 13.07
CA GLU A 830 28.89 -39.50 12.73
C GLU A 830 28.39 -38.66 13.91
N GLU A 831 29.33 -38.04 14.63
CA GLU A 831 29.00 -37.13 15.73
C GLU A 831 28.09 -35.98 15.24
N HIS A 832 26.90 -35.86 15.83
CA HIS A 832 26.04 -34.69 15.65
C HIS A 832 26.70 -33.46 16.31
N VAL A 833 27.60 -32.80 15.60
CA VAL A 833 28.25 -31.56 16.04
C VAL A 833 27.19 -30.50 16.32
N THR A 834 27.17 -29.95 17.53
CA THR A 834 26.22 -28.93 17.98
C THR A 834 26.73 -27.51 17.76
N ILE A 835 25.81 -26.55 17.64
CA ILE A 835 26.11 -25.12 17.72
C ILE A 835 26.05 -24.73 19.20
N GLY A 836 27.19 -24.82 19.89
CA GLY A 836 27.25 -24.64 21.34
C GLY A 836 26.66 -25.85 22.09
N SER A 837 26.12 -25.64 23.30
CA SER A 837 25.74 -26.73 24.20
C SER A 837 24.33 -27.33 23.99
N GLU A 838 23.45 -26.70 23.21
CA GLU A 838 22.02 -27.11 23.13
C GLU A 838 21.38 -27.10 21.73
N GLU A 839 21.92 -26.39 20.72
CA GLU A 839 21.31 -26.24 19.39
C GLU A 839 21.97 -27.13 18.32
N ARG A 840 21.18 -27.61 17.33
CA ARG A 840 21.67 -28.34 16.16
C ARG A 840 21.74 -27.45 14.91
N TYR A 841 22.60 -27.81 13.95
CA TYR A 841 22.61 -27.18 12.63
C TYR A 841 21.25 -27.36 11.91
N LEU A 842 20.91 -26.38 11.07
CA LEU A 842 19.77 -26.42 10.15
C LEU A 842 19.99 -27.48 9.06
N GLN A 843 18.92 -28.19 8.74
CA GLN A 843 18.83 -29.14 7.65
C GLN A 843 17.89 -28.61 6.56
N LEU A 844 17.99 -29.13 5.33
CA LEU A 844 17.12 -28.73 4.22
C LEU A 844 15.63 -28.92 4.52
N SER A 845 15.27 -29.92 5.32
CA SER A 845 13.89 -30.17 5.76
C SER A 845 13.33 -29.05 6.63
N ASP A 846 14.17 -28.33 7.39
CA ASP A 846 13.75 -27.30 8.33
C ASP A 846 13.24 -26.02 7.64
N VAL A 847 13.46 -25.89 6.33
CA VAL A 847 12.94 -24.79 5.49
C VAL A 847 11.40 -24.68 5.55
N ARG A 848 10.69 -25.78 5.87
CA ARG A 848 9.24 -25.74 6.11
C ARG A 848 8.83 -24.83 7.28
N ILE A 849 9.69 -24.67 8.30
CA ILE A 849 9.38 -23.90 9.51
C ILE A 849 9.23 -22.39 9.21
N PRO A 850 10.21 -21.72 8.55
CA PRO A 850 10.03 -20.32 8.13
C PRO A 850 8.96 -20.14 7.03
N LEU A 851 8.70 -21.14 6.18
CA LEU A 851 7.59 -21.06 5.20
C LEU A 851 6.21 -21.10 5.86
N ILE A 852 5.96 -22.06 6.76
CA ILE A 852 4.69 -22.13 7.51
C ILE A 852 4.53 -20.90 8.41
N PHE A 853 5.63 -20.38 8.97
CA PHE A 853 5.63 -19.08 9.65
C PHE A 853 5.11 -17.95 8.75
N MET A 854 5.67 -17.79 7.55
CA MET A 854 5.25 -16.75 6.59
C MET A 854 3.76 -16.86 6.24
N VAL A 855 3.27 -18.08 5.99
CA VAL A 855 1.83 -18.32 5.72
C VAL A 855 0.98 -17.88 6.91
N LEU A 856 1.28 -18.36 8.12
CA LEU A 856 0.48 -18.05 9.31
C LEU A 856 0.60 -16.57 9.73
N PHE A 857 1.73 -15.94 9.45
CA PHE A 857 1.95 -14.51 9.66
C PHE A 857 1.07 -13.67 8.71
N ASN A 858 1.07 -13.96 7.41
CA ASN A 858 0.23 -13.25 6.45
C ASN A 858 -1.27 -13.53 6.67
N VAL A 859 -1.65 -14.74 7.10
CA VAL A 859 -3.04 -15.04 7.47
C VAL A 859 -3.46 -14.28 8.73
N ALA A 860 -2.56 -14.13 9.72
CA ALA A 860 -2.79 -13.32 10.92
C ALA A 860 -3.04 -11.83 10.61
N PHE A 861 -2.41 -11.29 9.56
CA PHE A 861 -2.71 -9.98 8.99
C PHE A 861 -4.15 -9.93 8.44
N PHE A 862 -4.46 -10.72 7.40
CA PHE A 862 -5.76 -10.63 6.70
C PHE A 862 -6.98 -10.97 7.57
N GLY A 863 -6.83 -11.85 8.56
CA GLY A 863 -7.93 -12.29 9.42
C GLY A 863 -8.41 -11.25 10.45
N THR A 864 -7.77 -10.07 10.53
CA THR A 864 -8.16 -9.01 11.48
C THR A 864 -8.49 -7.65 10.87
N GLY A 865 -8.38 -7.52 9.53
CA GLY A 865 -8.69 -6.31 8.76
C GLY A 865 -7.76 -6.16 7.55
N ASN A 866 -7.92 -5.10 6.76
CA ASN A 866 -6.93 -4.71 5.76
C ASN A 866 -6.20 -3.43 6.21
N PHE A 867 -4.88 -3.50 6.42
CA PHE A 867 -4.08 -2.31 6.78
C PHE A 867 -4.04 -1.28 5.64
N ALA A 868 -4.18 -1.69 4.38
CA ALA A 868 -4.28 -0.74 3.26
C ALA A 868 -5.59 0.06 3.26
N SER A 869 -6.56 -0.31 4.11
CA SER A 869 -7.77 0.48 4.36
C SER A 869 -7.93 0.77 5.86
N ILE A 870 -6.94 1.46 6.45
CA ILE A 870 -7.08 1.98 7.81
C ILE A 870 -8.31 2.90 7.94
N ALA A 871 -8.68 3.59 6.86
CA ALA A 871 -9.90 4.39 6.75
C ALA A 871 -11.21 3.56 6.86
N SER A 872 -11.19 2.25 6.56
CA SER A 872 -12.38 1.38 6.72
C SER A 872 -12.52 0.75 8.10
N PHE A 873 -11.61 1.02 9.06
CA PHE A 873 -11.83 0.53 10.43
C PHE A 873 -12.92 1.34 11.10
N GLU A 874 -14.01 0.67 11.48
CA GLU A 874 -15.05 1.35 12.24
C GLU A 874 -14.54 1.86 13.60
N ILE A 875 -14.75 3.16 13.81
CA ILE A 875 -14.51 3.88 15.06
C ILE A 875 -15.35 3.26 16.21
N SER A 876 -16.45 2.55 15.89
CA SER A 876 -17.33 1.81 16.80
C SER A 876 -16.58 0.90 17.80
N SER A 877 -15.47 0.31 17.38
CA SER A 877 -14.60 -0.52 18.24
C SER A 877 -13.85 0.28 19.31
N VAL A 878 -13.43 1.51 18.98
CA VAL A 878 -12.59 2.37 19.82
C VAL A 878 -13.41 3.16 20.84
N TYR A 879 -14.69 3.42 20.56
CA TYR A 879 -15.64 4.04 21.49
C TYR A 879 -15.69 3.37 22.88
N ARG A 880 -15.29 2.09 22.99
CA ARG A 880 -15.21 1.36 24.25
C ARG A 880 -14.07 1.83 25.18
N PHE A 881 -13.07 2.54 24.65
CA PHE A 881 -11.90 3.05 25.38
C PHE A 881 -11.88 4.58 25.51
N ILE A 882 -12.39 5.31 24.49
CA ILE A 882 -12.47 6.77 24.46
C ILE A 882 -13.72 7.22 23.71
N THR A 883 -14.43 8.22 24.24
CA THR A 883 -15.64 8.80 23.61
C THR A 883 -15.36 10.10 22.84
N ILE A 884 -14.24 10.78 23.14
CA ILE A 884 -13.82 12.00 22.45
C ILE A 884 -12.94 11.61 21.25
N PHE A 885 -13.19 12.22 20.09
CA PHE A 885 -12.39 12.00 18.89
C PHE A 885 -10.92 12.37 19.12
N SER A 886 -10.02 11.40 18.96
CA SER A 886 -8.58 11.58 19.16
C SER A 886 -7.83 10.74 18.12
N PRO A 887 -7.54 11.28 16.93
CA PRO A 887 -7.15 10.48 15.77
C PRO A 887 -5.87 9.66 16.03
N PHE A 888 -4.88 10.23 16.72
CA PHE A 888 -3.64 9.52 17.06
C PHE A 888 -3.85 8.36 18.04
N LEU A 889 -4.66 8.54 19.09
CA LEU A 889 -4.93 7.48 20.06
C LEU A 889 -5.86 6.40 19.48
N MET A 890 -6.82 6.80 18.65
CA MET A 890 -7.69 5.87 17.91
C MET A 890 -6.88 5.00 16.95
N ALA A 891 -6.02 5.61 16.13
CA ALA A 891 -5.12 4.89 15.23
C ALA A 891 -4.17 3.95 16.00
N ALA A 892 -3.61 4.40 17.15
CA ALA A 892 -2.74 3.56 17.97
C ALA A 892 -3.45 2.32 18.53
N LEU A 893 -4.72 2.43 18.95
CA LEU A 893 -5.54 1.30 19.42
C LEU A 893 -5.86 0.32 18.29
N LEU A 894 -6.17 0.82 17.08
CA LEU A 894 -6.42 -0.01 15.90
C LEU A 894 -5.16 -0.75 15.44
N ILE A 895 -4.01 -0.07 15.38
CA ILE A 895 -2.71 -0.69 15.09
C ILE A 895 -2.38 -1.75 16.15
N PHE A 896 -2.66 -1.47 17.44
CA PHE A 896 -2.45 -2.42 18.52
C PHE A 896 -3.33 -3.68 18.38
N LYS A 897 -4.60 -3.56 17.96
CA LYS A 897 -5.47 -4.71 17.63
C LYS A 897 -4.80 -5.64 16.62
N LEU A 898 -4.25 -5.09 15.54
CA LEU A 898 -3.58 -5.84 14.47
C LEU A 898 -2.30 -6.55 14.96
N PHE A 899 -1.64 -6.04 16.00
CA PHE A 899 -0.42 -6.66 16.56
C PHE A 899 -0.69 -7.96 17.34
N ILE A 900 -1.90 -8.14 17.88
CA ILE A 900 -2.23 -9.25 18.77
C ILE A 900 -2.11 -10.64 18.09
N PRO A 901 -2.68 -10.89 16.89
CA PRO A 901 -2.49 -12.13 16.15
C PRO A 901 -1.01 -12.48 15.89
N PHE A 902 -0.20 -11.50 15.46
CA PHE A 902 1.22 -11.73 15.16
C PHE A 902 2.03 -12.17 16.39
N MET A 903 1.68 -11.65 17.57
CA MET A 903 2.28 -12.08 18.85
C MET A 903 2.07 -13.58 19.08
N LEU A 904 0.90 -14.14 18.76
CA LEU A 904 0.66 -15.58 18.88
C LEU A 904 1.54 -16.38 17.91
N VAL A 905 1.59 -15.97 16.63
CA VAL A 905 2.35 -16.67 15.58
C VAL A 905 3.85 -16.73 15.93
N ILE A 906 4.42 -15.60 16.37
CA ILE A 906 5.85 -15.52 16.73
C ILE A 906 6.15 -16.24 18.05
N CYS A 907 5.22 -16.26 19.01
CA CYS A 907 5.36 -17.06 20.22
C CYS A 907 5.36 -18.57 19.92
N ALA A 908 4.48 -19.04 19.02
CA ALA A 908 4.46 -20.42 18.56
C ALA A 908 5.75 -20.80 17.80
N PHE A 909 6.19 -19.97 16.85
CA PHE A 909 7.46 -20.15 16.14
C PHE A 909 8.65 -20.23 17.11
N SER A 910 8.72 -19.33 18.10
CA SER A 910 9.78 -19.36 19.13
C SER A 910 9.73 -20.62 20.00
N ALA A 911 8.54 -21.19 20.23
CA ALA A 911 8.39 -22.48 20.91
C ALA A 911 8.84 -23.65 20.01
N ILE A 912 8.50 -23.64 18.72
CA ILE A 912 8.91 -24.67 17.75
C ILE A 912 10.43 -24.70 17.57
N THR A 913 11.08 -23.54 17.44
CA THR A 913 12.55 -23.48 17.31
C THR A 913 13.25 -24.09 18.53
N LYS A 914 12.72 -23.84 19.74
CA LYS A 914 13.20 -24.48 20.98
C LYS A 914 12.91 -25.99 21.04
N LEU A 915 11.73 -26.41 20.60
CA LEU A 915 11.28 -27.80 20.61
C LEU A 915 12.13 -28.70 19.69
N VAL A 916 12.40 -28.22 18.48
CA VAL A 916 13.18 -28.92 17.44
C VAL A 916 14.70 -28.64 17.56
N ARG A 917 15.08 -27.75 18.48
CA ARG A 917 16.46 -27.31 18.82
C ARG A 917 17.21 -26.65 17.65
N VAL A 918 16.50 -25.89 16.82
CA VAL A 918 17.08 -25.17 15.68
C VAL A 918 17.34 -23.69 16.02
N PRO A 919 18.39 -23.07 15.48
CA PRO A 919 18.74 -21.68 15.78
C PRO A 919 17.68 -20.70 15.28
N ARG A 920 17.00 -20.01 16.22
CA ARG A 920 15.91 -19.06 15.91
C ARG A 920 16.34 -17.96 14.94
N LEU A 921 17.57 -17.43 15.08
CA LEU A 921 18.11 -16.41 14.19
C LEU A 921 18.38 -16.94 12.77
N GLY A 922 18.83 -18.20 12.64
CA GLY A 922 18.99 -18.83 11.33
C GLY A 922 17.66 -18.99 10.60
N CYS A 923 16.59 -19.36 11.32
CA CYS A 923 15.24 -19.40 10.75
C CYS A 923 14.72 -17.99 10.40
N TYR A 924 15.02 -16.96 11.21
CA TYR A 924 14.66 -15.57 10.91
C TYR A 924 15.33 -15.02 9.63
N PHE A 925 16.61 -15.32 9.39
CA PHE A 925 17.25 -14.93 8.12
C PHE A 925 16.64 -15.64 6.91
N LEU A 926 16.09 -16.85 7.06
CA LEU A 926 15.30 -17.50 6.01
C LEU A 926 13.92 -16.85 5.82
N VAL A 927 13.27 -16.38 6.90
CA VAL A 927 12.04 -15.57 6.81
C VAL A 927 12.28 -14.29 6.01
N ILE A 928 13.37 -13.55 6.30
CA ILE A 928 13.75 -12.37 5.52
C ILE A 928 13.98 -12.75 4.05
N LEU A 929 14.77 -13.80 3.78
CA LEU A 929 15.07 -14.26 2.41
C LEU A 929 13.80 -14.56 1.59
N PHE A 930 12.76 -15.16 2.19
CA PHE A 930 11.48 -15.39 1.51
C PHE A 930 10.63 -14.12 1.40
N SER A 931 10.69 -13.23 2.39
CA SER A 931 10.06 -11.90 2.34
C SER A 931 10.65 -11.05 1.21
N ASP A 932 11.97 -11.10 1.00
CA ASP A 932 12.66 -10.33 -0.04
C ASP A 932 12.25 -10.75 -1.46
N ILE A 933 11.95 -12.03 -1.68
CA ILE A 933 11.37 -12.52 -2.95
C ILE A 933 9.98 -11.89 -3.17
N MET A 934 9.14 -11.86 -2.14
CA MET A 934 7.84 -11.18 -2.20
C MET A 934 8.02 -9.67 -2.43
N THR A 935 9.01 -9.03 -1.78
CA THR A 935 9.34 -7.60 -1.96
C THR A 935 9.69 -7.29 -3.41
N ILE A 936 10.54 -8.09 -4.06
CA ILE A 936 10.86 -7.93 -5.49
C ILE A 936 9.60 -8.10 -6.34
N HIS A 937 8.76 -9.11 -6.08
CA HIS A 937 7.54 -9.30 -6.87
C HIS A 937 6.61 -8.08 -6.72
N PHE A 938 6.35 -7.61 -5.51
CA PHE A 938 5.53 -6.41 -5.30
C PHE A 938 6.15 -5.14 -5.89
N PHE A 939 7.48 -5.00 -5.91
CA PHE A 939 8.19 -3.90 -6.58
C PHE A 939 7.92 -3.84 -8.09
N PHE A 940 7.80 -4.98 -8.76
CA PHE A 940 7.37 -5.06 -10.17
C PHE A 940 5.85 -4.90 -10.36
N LEU A 941 5.05 -5.06 -9.31
CA LEU A 941 3.58 -4.90 -9.33
C LEU A 941 3.11 -3.50 -8.87
N VAL A 942 4.02 -2.57 -8.58
CA VAL A 942 3.67 -1.17 -8.27
C VAL A 942 2.98 -0.54 -9.48
N LYS A 943 1.77 0.00 -9.26
CA LYS A 943 1.00 0.74 -10.27
C LYS A 943 1.17 2.24 -10.08
N ASN A 944 1.27 2.97 -11.18
CA ASN A 944 1.16 4.45 -11.24
C ASN A 944 0.00 4.94 -12.14
N THR A 945 -0.91 4.02 -12.47
CA THR A 945 -2.13 4.23 -13.27
C THR A 945 -3.27 3.39 -12.66
N GLY A 946 -4.52 3.70 -13.02
CA GLY A 946 -5.70 3.17 -12.35
C GLY A 946 -6.02 3.88 -11.03
N SER A 947 -6.85 3.24 -10.20
CA SER A 947 -7.41 3.86 -8.99
C SER A 947 -6.40 4.18 -7.89
N TRP A 948 -6.65 5.16 -7.02
CA TRP A 948 -5.79 5.34 -5.83
C TRP A 948 -5.92 4.24 -4.81
N MET A 949 -7.07 3.56 -4.77
CA MET A 949 -7.16 2.29 -4.08
C MET A 949 -6.16 1.27 -4.66
N GLU A 950 -6.02 1.14 -5.99
CA GLU A 950 -5.04 0.22 -6.60
C GLU A 950 -3.59 0.68 -6.49
N ILE A 951 -3.29 1.95 -6.77
CA ILE A 951 -1.97 2.57 -6.63
C ILE A 951 -1.54 2.46 -5.17
N GLY A 952 -2.37 2.95 -4.24
CA GLY A 952 -2.18 2.89 -2.80
C GLY A 952 -2.10 1.47 -2.25
N ASN A 953 -2.91 0.52 -2.74
CA ASN A 953 -2.75 -0.90 -2.40
C ASN A 953 -1.41 -1.45 -2.91
N SER A 954 -0.98 -1.13 -4.14
CA SER A 954 0.29 -1.63 -4.69
C SER A 954 1.51 -1.08 -3.93
N ILE A 955 1.51 0.22 -3.60
CA ILE A 955 2.48 0.87 -2.71
C ILE A 955 2.44 0.22 -1.32
N SER A 956 1.24 0.00 -0.77
CA SER A 956 1.06 -0.60 0.55
C SER A 956 1.56 -2.05 0.59
N HIS A 957 1.30 -2.86 -0.43
CA HIS A 957 1.77 -4.25 -0.49
C HIS A 957 3.30 -4.30 -0.50
N PHE A 958 3.94 -3.49 -1.36
CA PHE A 958 5.40 -3.36 -1.39
C PHE A 958 5.96 -2.83 -0.06
N GLY A 959 5.33 -1.80 0.53
CA GLY A 959 5.74 -1.19 1.79
C GLY A 959 5.58 -2.12 3.01
N ILE A 960 4.46 -2.84 3.11
CA ILE A 960 4.19 -3.81 4.18
C ILE A 960 5.23 -4.93 4.17
N VAL A 961 5.49 -5.52 3.00
CA VAL A 961 6.44 -6.64 2.87
C VAL A 961 7.89 -6.16 3.01
N SER A 962 8.21 -4.93 2.58
CA SER A 962 9.52 -4.29 2.86
C SER A 962 9.72 -4.01 4.35
N ALA A 963 8.69 -3.50 5.03
CA ALA A 963 8.73 -3.18 6.46
C ALA A 963 8.67 -4.44 7.36
N GLN A 964 8.22 -5.58 6.82
CA GLN A 964 8.12 -6.85 7.53
C GLN A 964 9.45 -7.27 8.19
N VAL A 965 10.60 -6.95 7.57
CA VAL A 965 11.93 -7.19 8.15
C VAL A 965 12.11 -6.48 9.49
N VAL A 966 11.74 -5.19 9.57
CA VAL A 966 11.82 -4.39 10.80
C VAL A 966 10.78 -4.85 11.81
N PHE A 967 9.55 -5.09 11.34
CA PHE A 967 8.40 -5.42 12.17
C PHE A 967 8.55 -6.79 12.85
N VAL A 968 8.96 -7.82 12.10
CA VAL A 968 9.22 -9.17 12.65
C VAL A 968 10.36 -9.14 13.67
N LEU A 969 11.40 -8.32 13.46
CA LEU A 969 12.49 -8.13 14.44
C LEU A 969 11.99 -7.51 15.76
N LEU A 970 11.18 -6.44 15.68
CA LEU A 970 10.57 -5.79 16.85
C LEU A 970 9.72 -6.79 17.64
N LEU A 971 8.86 -7.53 16.95
CA LEU A 971 8.02 -8.56 17.55
C LEU A 971 8.84 -9.72 18.12
N PHE A 972 9.97 -10.10 17.51
CA PHE A 972 10.91 -11.07 18.12
C PHE A 972 11.49 -10.55 19.43
N ALA A 973 11.85 -9.27 19.53
CA ALA A 973 12.33 -8.68 20.77
C ALA A 973 11.24 -8.70 21.87
N LEU A 974 10.00 -8.33 21.51
CA LEU A 974 8.86 -8.28 22.43
C LEU A 974 8.41 -9.68 22.89
N THR A 975 8.19 -10.62 21.97
CA THR A 975 7.81 -12.01 22.28
C THR A 975 8.89 -12.77 23.05
N ASN A 976 10.16 -12.36 22.97
CA ASN A 976 11.24 -12.92 23.76
C ASN A 976 11.04 -12.71 25.27
N LEU A 977 10.34 -11.65 25.69
CA LEU A 977 9.95 -11.46 27.11
C LEU A 977 9.08 -12.62 27.63
N TYR A 978 8.10 -13.04 26.83
CA TYR A 978 7.18 -14.12 27.19
C TYR A 978 7.75 -15.52 26.97
N THR A 979 8.62 -15.70 25.96
CA THR A 979 9.06 -17.03 25.50
C THR A 979 10.44 -17.44 26.03
N ARG A 980 11.27 -16.52 26.55
CA ARG A 980 12.63 -16.83 27.02
C ARG A 980 12.66 -17.93 28.08
N THR A 981 11.71 -17.94 29.02
CA THR A 981 11.64 -18.93 30.12
C THR A 981 11.08 -20.30 29.72
N ILE A 982 10.53 -20.46 28.50
CA ILE A 982 10.00 -21.75 28.03
C ILE A 982 11.10 -22.82 28.09
N ARG A 983 10.81 -23.93 28.76
CA ARG A 983 11.63 -25.14 28.85
C ARG A 983 10.97 -26.30 28.12
N VAL A 984 11.79 -27.19 27.57
CA VAL A 984 11.36 -28.40 26.85
C VAL A 984 11.98 -29.61 27.55
N LYS A 985 11.20 -30.66 27.84
CA LYS A 985 11.78 -31.89 28.41
C LYS A 985 12.68 -32.55 27.35
N PRO A 986 13.92 -32.95 27.68
CA PRO A 986 14.68 -33.82 26.79
C PRO A 986 13.96 -35.16 26.65
N LEU A 987 13.87 -35.71 25.43
CA LEU A 987 13.38 -37.07 25.23
C LEU A 987 14.31 -38.04 25.97
N SER A 988 13.78 -38.81 26.92
CA SER A 988 14.54 -39.86 27.60
C SER A 988 14.68 -41.09 26.69
N THR A 989 15.92 -41.42 26.32
CA THR A 989 16.27 -42.66 25.64
C THR A 989 16.28 -43.83 26.63
N SER A 990 15.10 -44.28 27.04
CA SER A 990 14.91 -45.54 27.78
C SER A 990 13.43 -45.94 27.81
N PRO A 991 13.12 -47.15 27.34
CA PRO A 991 12.26 -48.08 28.07
C PRO A 991 13.15 -49.17 28.68
N SER A 992 13.28 -49.19 30.00
CA SER A 992 13.80 -50.36 30.70
C SER A 992 12.84 -51.52 30.47
N LEU A 993 13.24 -52.49 29.65
CA LEU A 993 12.45 -53.66 29.29
C LEU A 993 12.48 -54.70 30.43
N LYS A 994 11.84 -54.34 31.54
CA LYS A 994 11.53 -55.16 32.72
C LYS A 994 10.26 -54.59 33.37
N THR A 995 9.18 -55.31 33.63
CA THR A 995 8.85 -56.74 33.41
C THR A 995 7.33 -56.87 33.52
N LEU A 996 6.71 -57.64 32.60
CA LEU A 996 5.29 -58.06 32.58
C LEU A 996 4.22 -56.94 32.62
#